data_AF-A0A9W2ZEW9-F1
#
_entry.id   AF-A0A9W2ZEW9-F1
#
_cell.length_a   1.000
_cell.length_b   1.000
_cell.length_c   1.000
_cell.angle_alpha   90.00
_cell.angle_beta   90.00
_cell.angle_gamma   90.00
#
_symmetry.space_group_name_H-M   'P 1'
#
loop_
_entity.id
_entity.type
_entity.pdbx_description
1 polymer ?
#
loop_
_entity_poly.entity_id
_entity_poly.type
_entity_poly.pdbx_seq_one_letter_code
_entity_poly.pdbx_strand_id
1 'polypeptide(L)'
;MLRLQTLFAVWSMIVNSIAVDQKNAPSSYGSLHYFLFPNFTVNVNESGISLYIVTLATEKCTVSINYGETNLVKGTLQSTEPFNYQMELKNIHGASPKQSQVIKPFKVISDETCPTALTVYVMASKKSMASFQSVPVSSWGRKYVVMTLNHNPSVQIFTVENQQLWINMQCSKPCHKFFSPKLKAFTNGSNIISSEQAFTISFCFQDYHGSLSGTKIHGEKPLGVISGNCLAKTEIENCDTPGKFHDAATDGDLATEMLMPYQNFGMEFIAITTSKPGMRDTSGENQLYALMPSTFITLDMKKKTRNVTMRDAGVIYSYSMTTAEFPHKITSNKPIQVLYIQRSPCAKNPAGTSHDLGDVAVTLLLPNDMFFHIYSWRSNILQFNYVIIVKQKSSDVFSGAGDNVKQLITLWYNASTNWETGDIESNKFTSAYSTSDHTFGCYIFGYDDKVSYMHSAATVYSYECVKQAESQRKPSDNIDNDCDGEIDEEIDDEQDDDHDFEIDEDVKSKFFGFWTEWTTWDCNKPCVGSKSVDRIRFCKRIDSAQGQYCTGSNEERKECSKCTIDKDSCPSRHWGASCENSCANCQENCSRTEGVCRKCVAGFKNPHHACTEACDHFMFGENCLSSCMQKCPSDCDRVDGTCHKNSNVYYWFLLILVVPIAAITYILLKRRSREKDDSPSTSATSSKLNTSKTSVTLATTIMTLKTNSYFDSTVTTNS
;
A
#
# COMPACT_ATOMS: atom_id res chain seq x y z
N MET A 1 6.40 29.93 36.23
CA MET A 1 5.43 30.47 35.24
C MET A 1 6.09 31.35 34.18
N LEU A 2 6.84 32.41 34.52
CA LEU A 2 7.47 33.28 33.50
C LEU A 2 8.44 32.54 32.55
N ARG A 3 9.26 31.61 33.04
CA ARG A 3 10.16 30.80 32.19
C ARG A 3 9.43 29.88 31.20
N LEU A 4 8.23 29.40 31.55
CA LEU A 4 7.41 28.56 30.66
C LEU A 4 6.80 29.37 29.50
N GLN A 5 6.35 30.60 29.78
CA GLN A 5 5.78 31.49 28.74
C GLN A 5 6.84 31.98 27.75
N THR A 6 8.10 32.17 28.19
CA THR A 6 9.20 32.51 27.27
C THR A 6 9.62 31.31 26.41
N LEU A 7 9.56 30.08 26.96
CA LEU A 7 9.77 28.84 26.21
C LEU A 7 8.72 28.64 25.10
N PHE A 8 7.44 28.96 25.36
CA PHE A 8 6.38 28.89 24.36
C PHE A 8 6.51 29.94 23.26
N ALA A 9 6.97 31.15 23.58
CA ALA A 9 7.23 32.18 22.58
C ALA A 9 8.40 31.81 21.66
N VAL A 10 9.46 31.20 22.21
CA VAL A 10 10.58 30.67 21.43
C VAL A 10 10.13 29.47 20.58
N TRP A 11 9.29 28.58 21.12
CA TRP A 11 8.75 27.43 20.40
C TRP A 11 7.83 27.86 19.22
N SER A 12 6.94 28.82 19.43
CA SER A 12 6.09 29.39 18.36
C SER A 12 6.88 30.22 17.35
N MET A 13 7.96 30.90 17.77
CA MET A 13 8.85 31.62 16.85
C MET A 13 9.73 30.69 16.02
N ILE A 14 10.23 29.58 16.60
CA ILE A 14 11.02 28.59 15.87
C ILE A 14 10.17 27.92 14.77
N VAL A 15 8.93 27.51 15.10
CA VAL A 15 8.00 26.91 14.12
C VAL A 15 7.71 27.87 12.96
N ASN A 16 7.60 29.19 13.22
CA ASN A 16 7.34 30.19 12.18
C ASN A 16 8.60 30.64 11.40
N SER A 17 9.82 30.31 11.85
CA SER A 17 11.07 30.82 11.27
C SER A 17 11.83 29.81 10.41
N ILE A 18 11.46 28.53 10.48
CA ILE A 18 12.04 27.46 9.65
C ILE A 18 11.11 27.24 8.45
N ALA A 19 11.00 28.26 7.59
CA ALA A 19 10.52 28.10 6.23
C ALA A 19 11.75 27.96 5.34
N VAL A 20 12.34 26.77 5.34
CA VAL A 20 13.48 26.40 4.51
C VAL A 20 13.01 25.31 3.56
N ASP A 21 13.27 25.50 2.26
CA ASP A 21 13.12 24.48 1.22
C ASP A 21 13.46 23.09 1.77
N GLN A 22 12.55 22.11 1.69
CA GLN A 22 12.88 20.71 1.36
C GLN A 22 11.77 19.66 1.63
N LYS A 23 11.64 18.81 0.60
CA LYS A 23 11.24 17.39 0.47
C LYS A 23 10.14 16.80 1.36
N ASN A 24 9.18 16.17 0.68
CA ASN A 24 7.97 15.49 1.16
C ASN A 24 8.23 14.22 2.00
N ALA A 25 8.71 14.40 3.23
CA ALA A 25 8.68 13.34 4.22
C ALA A 25 7.29 13.33 4.90
N PRO A 26 6.57 12.19 4.95
CA PRO A 26 5.24 12.15 5.51
C PRO A 26 5.30 12.44 7.00
N SER A 27 4.48 13.40 7.42
CA SER A 27 4.29 13.71 8.83
C SER A 27 3.75 12.49 9.55
N SER A 28 4.25 12.22 10.77
CA SER A 28 3.61 11.27 11.68
C SER A 28 2.34 11.86 12.32
N TYR A 29 2.09 13.17 12.14
CA TYR A 29 0.94 13.87 12.70
C TYR A 29 -0.16 14.05 11.66
N GLY A 30 -1.38 13.62 12.00
CA GLY A 30 -2.56 13.88 11.21
C GLY A 30 -3.85 13.79 12.04
N SER A 31 -4.97 14.13 11.42
CA SER A 31 -6.29 14.08 12.05
C SER A 31 -6.94 12.69 12.00
N LEU A 32 -6.41 11.80 11.16
CA LEU A 32 -7.02 10.51 10.90
C LEU A 32 -5.95 9.42 10.77
N HIS A 33 -6.06 8.41 11.63
CA HIS A 33 -5.20 7.23 11.61
C HIS A 33 -6.03 5.95 11.56
N TYR A 34 -5.52 4.97 10.83
CA TYR A 34 -6.05 3.61 10.85
C TYR A 34 -4.98 2.64 11.32
N PHE A 35 -5.42 1.63 12.06
CA PHE A 35 -4.55 0.52 12.42
C PHE A 35 -5.32 -0.77 12.60
N LEU A 36 -4.60 -1.86 12.42
CA LEU A 36 -4.99 -3.23 12.72
C LEU A 36 -3.75 -3.96 13.19
N PHE A 37 -3.97 -5.11 13.82
CA PHE A 37 -2.91 -5.99 14.23
C PHE A 37 -3.08 -7.34 13.53
N PRO A 38 -1.98 -8.07 13.32
CA PRO A 38 -2.02 -9.45 12.86
C PRO A 38 -2.93 -10.30 13.75
N ASN A 39 -3.67 -11.24 13.17
CA ASN A 39 -4.59 -12.07 13.93
C ASN A 39 -3.82 -13.23 14.58
N PHE A 40 -3.57 -13.17 15.89
CA PHE A 40 -2.89 -14.23 16.64
C PHE A 40 -3.84 -14.91 17.63
N THR A 41 -3.54 -16.14 18.02
CA THR A 41 -4.31 -16.89 19.03
C THR A 41 -4.01 -16.29 20.40
N VAL A 42 -4.92 -15.48 20.90
CA VAL A 42 -4.68 -14.67 22.08
C VAL A 42 -5.07 -15.41 23.36
N ASN A 43 -4.15 -15.50 24.33
CA ASN A 43 -4.57 -15.76 25.70
C ASN A 43 -5.23 -14.48 26.22
N VAL A 44 -6.56 -14.49 26.30
CA VAL A 44 -7.41 -13.32 26.59
C VAL A 44 -7.01 -12.57 27.87
N ASN A 45 -6.39 -13.28 28.82
CA ASN A 45 -5.96 -12.71 30.09
C ASN A 45 -4.59 -11.99 30.03
N GLU A 46 -3.83 -12.15 28.95
CA GLU A 46 -2.42 -11.72 28.87
C GLU A 46 -2.12 -10.80 27.68
N SER A 47 -3.14 -10.46 26.90
CA SER A 47 -3.03 -9.59 25.74
C SER A 47 -3.63 -8.22 25.96
N GLY A 48 -3.05 -7.21 25.32
CA GLY A 48 -3.58 -5.86 25.35
C GLY A 48 -3.04 -5.01 24.22
N ILE A 49 -3.70 -3.88 23.98
CA ILE A 49 -3.23 -2.86 23.06
C ILE A 49 -3.07 -1.57 23.84
N SER A 50 -1.90 -0.98 23.77
CA SER A 50 -1.65 0.34 24.35
C SER A 50 -1.50 1.34 23.23
N LEU A 51 -2.30 2.39 23.26
CA LEU A 51 -2.28 3.47 22.28
C LEU A 51 -1.71 4.71 22.93
N TYR A 52 -0.69 5.28 22.30
CA TYR A 52 -0.09 6.53 22.72
C TYR A 52 -0.39 7.58 21.67
N ILE A 53 -1.21 8.56 22.07
CA ILE A 53 -1.64 9.65 21.19
C ILE A 53 -1.04 10.94 21.74
N VAL A 54 -0.22 11.57 20.91
CA VAL A 54 0.46 12.83 21.23
C VAL A 54 -0.08 13.91 20.29
N THR A 55 -0.30 15.12 20.80
CA THR A 55 -0.63 16.28 19.96
C THR A 55 0.28 17.45 20.30
N LEU A 56 0.47 18.33 19.32
CA LEU A 56 1.17 19.60 19.48
C LEU A 56 0.22 20.78 19.68
N ALA A 57 -1.08 20.56 19.54
CA ALA A 57 -2.05 21.62 19.63
C ALA A 57 -2.05 22.26 21.01
N THR A 58 -1.96 23.59 21.03
CA THR A 58 -1.97 24.39 22.26
C THR A 58 -3.35 24.43 22.93
N GLU A 59 -4.40 24.18 22.15
CA GLU A 59 -5.78 24.15 22.63
C GLU A 59 -6.23 22.73 23.03
N LYS A 60 -7.42 22.63 23.64
CA LYS A 60 -8.02 21.34 23.95
C LYS A 60 -8.45 20.65 22.67
N CYS A 61 -7.99 19.42 22.47
CA CYS A 61 -8.37 18.62 21.32
C CYS A 61 -9.26 17.47 21.69
N THR A 62 -10.26 17.19 20.87
CA THR A 62 -11.03 15.97 21.03
C THR A 62 -10.41 14.85 20.22
N VAL A 63 -10.23 13.69 20.83
CA VAL A 63 -9.82 12.47 20.13
C VAL A 63 -10.85 11.39 20.35
N SER A 64 -11.19 10.68 19.28
CA SER A 64 -12.09 9.54 19.33
C SER A 64 -11.42 8.30 18.74
N ILE A 65 -11.69 7.15 19.36
CA ILE A 65 -11.22 5.85 18.92
C ILE A 65 -12.44 5.02 18.58
N ASN A 66 -12.55 4.61 17.33
CA ASN A 66 -13.68 3.86 16.80
C ASN A 66 -13.20 2.50 16.32
N TYR A 67 -14.07 1.49 16.45
CA TYR A 67 -13.91 0.20 15.79
C TYR A 67 -15.16 -0.05 14.94
N GLY A 68 -15.01 0.13 13.63
CA GLY A 68 -16.15 0.25 12.75
C GLY A 68 -17.04 1.45 13.12
N GLU A 69 -18.34 1.21 13.27
CA GLU A 69 -19.32 2.23 13.67
C GLU A 69 -19.39 2.42 15.19
N THR A 70 -18.74 1.55 15.96
CA THR A 70 -18.76 1.62 17.42
C THR A 70 -17.71 2.62 17.89
N ASN A 71 -18.15 3.71 18.52
CA ASN A 71 -17.25 4.58 19.28
C ASN A 71 -16.83 3.83 20.55
N LEU A 72 -15.55 3.50 20.66
CA LEU A 72 -15.00 2.83 21.83
C LEU A 72 -14.71 3.84 22.93
N VAL A 73 -14.09 4.96 22.56
CA VAL A 73 -13.70 6.03 23.50
C VAL A 73 -13.73 7.40 22.83
N LYS A 74 -14.06 8.41 23.64
CA LYS A 74 -13.87 9.82 23.35
C LYS A 74 -13.11 10.46 24.51
N GLY A 75 -11.96 11.08 24.22
CA GLY A 75 -11.09 11.74 25.18
C GLY A 75 -10.78 13.18 24.76
N THR A 76 -10.21 13.95 25.68
CA THR A 76 -9.71 15.30 25.42
C THR A 76 -8.21 15.36 25.73
N LEU A 77 -7.45 15.94 24.81
CA LEU A 77 -6.00 16.14 24.85
C LEU A 77 -5.68 17.61 25.10
N GLN A 78 -4.58 17.89 25.78
CA GLN A 78 -3.92 19.22 25.82
C GLN A 78 -2.42 19.01 25.67
N SER A 79 -1.70 19.87 24.94
CA SER A 79 -0.26 19.69 24.60
C SER A 79 0.67 19.34 25.76
N THR A 80 0.32 19.66 27.01
CA THR A 80 1.16 19.35 28.18
C THR A 80 1.01 17.91 28.69
N GLU A 81 -0.02 17.17 28.28
CA GLU A 81 -0.27 15.80 28.73
C GLU A 81 -0.57 14.88 27.54
N PRO A 82 0.31 13.92 27.21
CA PRO A 82 0.00 12.91 26.21
C PRO A 82 -1.14 12.03 26.72
N PHE A 83 -2.17 11.85 25.90
CA PHE A 83 -3.29 10.95 26.18
C PHE A 83 -2.79 9.52 26.00
N ASN A 84 -2.48 8.88 27.13
CA ASN A 84 -2.22 7.46 27.17
C ASN A 84 -3.56 6.75 27.32
N TYR A 85 -3.95 6.02 26.29
CA TYR A 85 -5.13 5.17 26.35
C TYR A 85 -4.69 3.72 26.21
N GLN A 86 -4.67 3.03 27.34
CA GLN A 86 -4.47 1.59 27.38
C GLN A 86 -5.83 0.91 27.19
N MET A 87 -6.00 0.25 26.04
CA MET A 87 -7.17 -0.56 25.76
C MET A 87 -6.85 -2.03 26.04
N GLU A 88 -7.28 -2.54 27.18
CA GLU A 88 -7.27 -3.99 27.40
C GLU A 88 -8.40 -4.62 26.59
N LEU A 89 -8.08 -5.05 25.37
CA LEU A 89 -9.01 -5.78 24.50
C LEU A 89 -9.22 -7.20 24.99
N LYS A 90 -9.81 -7.36 26.17
CA LYS A 90 -10.15 -8.66 26.76
C LYS A 90 -11.29 -9.39 26.03
N ASN A 91 -11.94 -8.80 25.03
CA ASN A 91 -13.18 -9.36 24.47
C ASN A 91 -13.50 -9.03 23.00
N ILE A 92 -12.53 -8.68 22.13
CA ILE A 92 -12.81 -8.68 20.68
C ILE A 92 -12.71 -10.13 20.17
N HIS A 93 -13.68 -10.94 20.56
CA HIS A 93 -13.94 -12.28 20.00
C HIS A 93 -14.73 -12.22 18.67
N GLY A 94 -14.82 -11.04 18.04
CA GLY A 94 -15.76 -10.79 16.95
C GLY A 94 -15.23 -10.87 15.51
N ALA A 95 -13.92 -10.90 15.28
CA ALA A 95 -13.41 -10.87 13.91
C ALA A 95 -12.03 -11.54 13.80
N SER A 96 -11.95 -12.83 14.14
CA SER A 96 -10.73 -13.61 13.90
C SER A 96 -10.85 -14.35 12.56
N PRO A 97 -10.38 -13.76 11.43
CA PRO A 97 -10.19 -14.50 10.19
C PRO A 97 -9.30 -15.70 10.41
N LYS A 98 -9.76 -16.91 10.08
CA LYS A 98 -8.83 -18.03 9.89
C LYS A 98 -7.95 -17.87 8.63
N GLN A 99 -8.25 -16.88 7.76
CA GLN A 99 -7.65 -16.69 6.41
C GLN A 99 -7.74 -15.22 5.94
N SER A 100 -7.09 -14.90 4.81
CA SER A 100 -7.16 -13.56 4.21
C SER A 100 -8.59 -13.10 3.96
N GLN A 101 -8.99 -12.00 4.60
CA GLN A 101 -10.36 -11.48 4.56
C GLN A 101 -10.42 -9.96 4.71
N VAL A 102 -11.62 -9.44 4.50
CA VAL A 102 -11.96 -8.04 4.72
C VAL A 102 -12.52 -7.87 6.13
N ILE A 103 -11.98 -6.92 6.90
CA ILE A 103 -12.38 -6.61 8.28
C ILE A 103 -12.54 -5.10 8.50
N LYS A 104 -13.20 -4.74 9.61
CA LYS A 104 -13.29 -3.34 10.04
C LYS A 104 -12.00 -2.98 10.82
N PRO A 105 -11.30 -1.89 10.46
CA PRO A 105 -10.12 -1.42 11.17
C PRO A 105 -10.48 -0.60 12.42
N PHE A 106 -9.48 -0.37 13.27
CA PHE A 106 -9.56 0.70 14.26
C PHE A 106 -9.28 2.04 13.57
N LYS A 107 -9.97 3.08 14.03
CA LYS A 107 -9.88 4.43 13.51
C LYS A 107 -9.66 5.38 14.68
N VAL A 108 -8.60 6.17 14.62
CA VAL A 108 -8.36 7.28 15.57
C VAL A 108 -8.60 8.58 14.81
N ILE A 109 -9.52 9.39 15.33
CA ILE A 109 -9.93 10.66 14.72
C ILE A 109 -9.68 11.77 15.73
N SER A 110 -8.98 12.81 15.30
CA SER A 110 -8.88 14.09 16.00
C SER A 110 -9.44 15.22 15.13
N ASP A 111 -9.66 16.37 15.74
CA ASP A 111 -10.07 17.59 15.03
C ASP A 111 -8.96 18.02 14.04
N GLU A 112 -9.32 18.59 12.87
CA GLU A 112 -8.34 19.00 11.85
C GLU A 112 -7.35 20.06 12.35
N THR A 113 -7.80 20.93 13.26
CA THR A 113 -6.95 21.93 13.94
C THR A 113 -6.05 21.30 15.01
N CYS A 114 -6.17 20.00 15.23
CA CYS A 114 -5.42 19.24 16.21
C CYS A 114 -4.84 17.96 15.61
N PRO A 115 -3.78 18.07 14.80
CA PRO A 115 -3.11 16.90 14.29
C PRO A 115 -2.46 16.14 15.45
N THR A 116 -2.56 14.81 15.40
CA THR A 116 -2.06 13.89 16.44
C THR A 116 -1.06 12.93 15.82
N ALA A 117 -0.06 12.51 16.58
CA ALA A 117 0.74 11.34 16.27
C ALA A 117 0.26 10.16 17.09
N LEU A 118 0.13 9.00 16.42
CA LEU A 118 -0.32 7.75 17.03
C LEU A 118 0.82 6.72 17.01
N THR A 119 1.28 6.33 18.19
CA THR A 119 2.13 5.14 18.37
C THR A 119 1.27 3.99 18.89
N VAL A 120 1.34 2.85 18.22
CA VAL A 120 0.56 1.65 18.58
C VAL A 120 1.50 0.62 19.17
N TYR A 121 1.18 0.12 20.36
CA TYR A 121 1.86 -1.01 20.99
C TYR A 121 0.89 -2.17 21.11
N VAL A 122 1.27 -3.31 20.58
CA VAL A 122 0.48 -4.52 20.57
C VAL A 122 1.17 -5.55 21.44
N MET A 123 0.54 -5.95 22.54
CA MET A 123 1.01 -7.02 23.42
C MET A 123 0.21 -8.27 23.12
N ALA A 124 0.83 -9.24 22.44
CA ALA A 124 0.19 -10.50 22.11
C ALA A 124 0.18 -11.46 23.32
N SER A 125 1.23 -11.40 24.14
CA SER A 125 1.35 -12.11 25.42
C SER A 125 2.34 -11.37 26.33
N LYS A 126 2.59 -11.90 27.54
CA LYS A 126 3.65 -11.39 28.43
C LYS A 126 5.06 -11.46 27.85
N LYS A 127 5.26 -12.27 26.81
CA LYS A 127 6.54 -12.50 26.13
C LYS A 127 6.48 -12.14 24.65
N SER A 128 5.52 -11.30 24.25
CA SER A 128 5.42 -10.93 22.85
C SER A 128 4.78 -9.56 22.68
N MET A 129 5.53 -8.64 22.08
CA MET A 129 5.12 -7.27 21.84
C MET A 129 5.65 -6.78 20.50
N ALA A 130 4.88 -5.94 19.85
CA ALA A 130 5.37 -5.13 18.74
C ALA A 130 4.92 -3.68 18.92
N SER A 131 5.59 -2.79 18.22
CA SER A 131 5.20 -1.39 18.14
C SER A 131 5.38 -0.87 16.73
N PHE A 132 4.60 0.13 16.34
CA PHE A 132 4.86 0.90 15.14
C PHE A 132 4.35 2.33 15.31
N GLN A 133 4.95 3.24 14.55
CA GLN A 133 4.44 4.60 14.40
C GLN A 133 3.41 4.61 13.28
N SER A 134 2.17 5.02 13.58
CA SER A 134 1.13 5.10 12.55
C SER A 134 1.38 6.29 11.64
N VAL A 135 1.35 6.03 10.33
CA VAL A 135 1.32 7.03 9.26
C VAL A 135 -0.14 7.48 9.07
N PRO A 136 -0.45 8.79 9.19
CA PRO A 136 -1.81 9.30 9.01
C PRO A 136 -2.29 9.16 7.56
N VAL A 137 -3.60 9.20 7.35
CA VAL A 137 -4.22 9.06 6.02
C VAL A 137 -3.71 10.09 5.02
N SER A 138 -3.45 11.32 5.47
CA SER A 138 -2.89 12.41 4.65
C SER A 138 -1.48 12.12 4.11
N SER A 139 -0.83 11.10 4.65
CA SER A 139 0.55 10.71 4.34
C SER A 139 0.63 9.34 3.65
N TRP A 140 -0.51 8.79 3.21
CA TRP A 140 -0.57 7.53 2.48
C TRP A 140 -0.24 7.75 1.01
N GLY A 141 0.40 6.76 0.38
CA GLY A 141 0.66 6.73 -1.06
C GLY A 141 -0.13 5.63 -1.76
N ARG A 142 0.16 5.37 -3.03
CA ARG A 142 -0.55 4.36 -3.84
C ARG A 142 0.21 3.04 -4.00
N LYS A 143 1.54 3.09 -3.97
CA LYS A 143 2.44 1.97 -4.29
C LYS A 143 3.26 1.59 -3.04
N TYR A 144 3.24 0.31 -2.63
CA TYR A 144 3.93 -0.22 -1.45
C TYR A 144 4.64 -1.56 -1.71
N VAL A 145 5.73 -1.82 -0.96
CA VAL A 145 6.45 -3.10 -0.98
C VAL A 145 6.40 -3.67 0.42
N VAL A 146 5.87 -4.87 0.50
CA VAL A 146 5.82 -5.65 1.72
C VAL A 146 7.24 -6.07 2.12
N MET A 147 7.57 -5.89 3.40
CA MET A 147 8.74 -6.47 4.04
C MET A 147 8.31 -7.28 5.27
N THR A 148 8.72 -8.54 5.32
CA THR A 148 8.36 -9.54 6.34
C THR A 148 9.52 -10.51 6.60
N LEU A 149 9.51 -11.14 7.76
CA LEU A 149 10.45 -12.19 8.14
C LEU A 149 10.00 -13.57 7.62
N ASN A 150 10.82 -14.59 7.84
CA ASN A 150 10.68 -15.92 7.23
C ASN A 150 9.68 -16.87 7.91
N HIS A 151 8.77 -16.36 8.75
CA HIS A 151 7.83 -17.19 9.50
C HIS A 151 6.51 -16.48 9.78
N ASN A 152 5.39 -17.06 9.37
CA ASN A 152 4.02 -16.56 9.60
C ASN A 152 3.81 -15.05 9.34
N PRO A 153 4.08 -14.59 8.10
CA PRO A 153 3.90 -13.20 7.71
C PRO A 153 2.42 -12.77 7.74
N SER A 154 2.21 -11.49 7.97
CA SER A 154 0.90 -10.84 8.00
C SER A 154 0.98 -9.43 7.43
N VAL A 155 0.06 -9.09 6.54
CA VAL A 155 -0.06 -7.77 5.90
C VAL A 155 -1.50 -7.28 6.07
N GLN A 156 -1.67 -6.01 6.42
CA GLN A 156 -2.97 -5.35 6.54
C GLN A 156 -2.97 -4.12 5.64
N ILE A 157 -4.00 -3.99 4.81
CA ILE A 157 -4.14 -2.96 3.78
C ILE A 157 -5.40 -2.15 4.08
N PHE A 158 -5.29 -0.83 4.15
CA PHE A 158 -6.36 0.07 4.58
C PHE A 158 -6.78 1.00 3.45
N THR A 159 -8.09 1.28 3.36
CA THR A 159 -8.62 2.25 2.41
C THR A 159 -9.64 3.17 3.10
N VAL A 160 -9.60 4.46 2.78
CA VAL A 160 -10.62 5.43 3.23
C VAL A 160 -11.76 5.59 2.23
N GLU A 161 -11.53 5.22 0.98
CA GLU A 161 -12.50 5.32 -0.11
C GLU A 161 -12.59 4.00 -0.86
N ASN A 162 -13.72 3.80 -1.54
CA ASN A 162 -13.87 2.69 -2.47
C ASN A 162 -12.82 2.82 -3.57
N GLN A 163 -12.01 1.77 -3.76
CA GLN A 163 -10.97 1.72 -4.78
C GLN A 163 -10.64 0.28 -5.18
N GLN A 164 -10.12 0.10 -6.40
CA GLN A 164 -9.53 -1.16 -6.81
C GLN A 164 -8.13 -1.34 -6.18
N LEU A 165 -7.81 -2.60 -5.88
CA LEU A 165 -6.53 -2.99 -5.30
C LEU A 165 -5.89 -4.11 -6.14
N TRP A 166 -4.61 -3.94 -6.46
CA TRP A 166 -3.76 -4.92 -7.11
C TRP A 166 -2.67 -5.41 -6.16
N ILE A 167 -2.52 -6.73 -6.07
CA ILE A 167 -1.51 -7.35 -5.21
C ILE A 167 -0.67 -8.31 -6.06
N ASN A 168 0.57 -7.93 -6.33
CA ASN A 168 1.54 -8.81 -6.98
C ASN A 168 2.30 -9.58 -5.89
N MET A 169 1.82 -10.79 -5.58
CA MET A 169 2.34 -11.63 -4.51
C MET A 169 3.73 -12.20 -4.84
N GLN A 170 4.69 -11.93 -3.96
CA GLN A 170 6.01 -12.55 -3.96
C GLN A 170 6.18 -13.36 -2.69
N CYS A 171 6.49 -14.64 -2.83
CA CYS A 171 6.66 -15.55 -1.71
C CYS A 171 7.99 -16.28 -1.81
N SER A 172 8.76 -16.29 -0.72
CA SER A 172 10.05 -17.02 -0.70
C SER A 172 9.87 -18.54 -0.72
N LYS A 173 8.69 -19.03 -0.31
CA LYS A 173 8.26 -20.43 -0.48
C LYS A 173 6.87 -20.48 -1.12
N PRO A 174 6.45 -21.62 -1.70
CA PRO A 174 5.13 -21.74 -2.31
C PRO A 174 3.99 -21.46 -1.30
N CYS A 175 3.35 -20.31 -1.45
CA CYS A 175 2.26 -19.82 -0.58
C CYS A 175 0.87 -19.92 -1.24
N HIS A 176 0.80 -20.17 -2.55
CA HIS A 176 -0.45 -20.18 -3.33
C HIS A 176 -1.50 -21.18 -2.84
N LYS A 177 -1.06 -22.28 -2.21
CA LYS A 177 -1.94 -23.31 -1.63
C LYS A 177 -2.76 -22.79 -0.44
N PHE A 178 -2.33 -21.68 0.16
CA PHE A 178 -2.99 -21.05 1.29
C PHE A 178 -3.85 -19.85 0.91
N PHE A 179 -3.89 -19.49 -0.38
CA PHE A 179 -4.64 -18.33 -0.85
C PHE A 179 -6.14 -18.60 -0.76
N SER A 180 -6.83 -17.76 0.02
CA SER A 180 -8.28 -17.73 0.00
C SER A 180 -8.78 -17.31 -1.39
N PRO A 181 -10.01 -17.71 -1.80
CA PRO A 181 -10.60 -17.24 -3.06
C PRO A 181 -10.60 -15.71 -3.18
N LYS A 182 -10.77 -14.99 -2.06
CA LYS A 182 -10.68 -13.52 -2.01
C LYS A 182 -9.28 -13.03 -2.38
N LEU A 183 -8.23 -13.60 -1.81
CA LEU A 183 -6.85 -13.21 -2.14
C LEU A 183 -6.55 -13.44 -3.63
N LYS A 184 -6.98 -14.58 -4.20
CA LYS A 184 -6.81 -14.85 -5.65
C LYS A 184 -7.49 -13.81 -6.53
N ALA A 185 -8.58 -13.23 -6.06
CA ALA A 185 -9.32 -12.23 -6.79
C ALA A 185 -8.56 -10.89 -6.79
N PHE A 186 -7.93 -10.50 -5.68
CA PHE A 186 -7.06 -9.32 -5.60
C PHE A 186 -5.74 -9.48 -6.37
N THR A 187 -5.17 -10.69 -6.44
CA THR A 187 -3.96 -10.93 -7.25
C THR A 187 -4.22 -10.82 -8.75
N ASN A 188 -5.47 -10.97 -9.18
CA ASN A 188 -5.88 -10.79 -10.58
C ASN A 188 -6.37 -9.37 -10.87
N GLY A 189 -6.29 -8.45 -9.89
CA GLY A 189 -6.55 -7.03 -10.10
C GLY A 189 -8.01 -6.63 -10.30
N SER A 190 -8.97 -7.46 -9.87
CA SER A 190 -10.39 -7.27 -10.25
C SER A 190 -11.32 -6.97 -9.06
N ASN A 191 -10.81 -6.51 -7.91
CA ASN A 191 -11.60 -6.40 -6.69
C ASN A 191 -11.52 -5.03 -6.04
N ILE A 192 -12.68 -4.56 -5.61
CA ILE A 192 -12.88 -3.29 -4.92
C ILE A 192 -12.83 -3.57 -3.42
N ILE A 193 -12.03 -2.79 -2.70
CA ILE A 193 -12.15 -2.67 -1.23
C ILE A 193 -13.05 -1.48 -0.97
N SER A 194 -14.04 -1.66 -0.09
CA SER A 194 -14.93 -0.56 0.27
C SER A 194 -14.28 0.37 1.29
N SER A 195 -14.69 1.64 1.28
CA SER A 195 -14.31 2.65 2.26
C SER A 195 -14.46 2.12 3.68
N GLU A 196 -13.49 2.45 4.55
CA GLU A 196 -13.46 2.03 5.96
C GLU A 196 -13.36 0.52 6.17
N GLN A 197 -12.95 -0.22 5.14
CA GLN A 197 -12.55 -1.62 5.27
C GLN A 197 -11.04 -1.76 5.15
N ALA A 198 -10.53 -2.83 5.74
CA ALA A 198 -9.18 -3.27 5.56
C ALA A 198 -9.15 -4.70 5.02
N PHE A 199 -8.21 -4.97 4.12
CA PHE A 199 -7.93 -6.31 3.64
C PHE A 199 -6.69 -6.86 4.32
N THR A 200 -6.83 -8.04 4.92
CA THR A 200 -5.74 -8.70 5.63
C THR A 200 -5.27 -9.92 4.85
N ILE A 201 -3.96 -10.05 4.65
CA ILE A 201 -3.27 -11.28 4.22
C ILE A 201 -2.56 -11.83 5.44
N SER A 202 -2.96 -12.98 5.96
CA SER A 202 -2.41 -13.49 7.23
C SER A 202 -2.15 -14.99 7.19
N PHE A 203 -0.94 -15.37 7.58
CA PHE A 203 -0.49 -16.75 7.71
C PHE A 203 -0.41 -17.21 9.18
N CYS A 204 -1.00 -16.45 10.10
CA CYS A 204 -0.80 -16.64 11.54
C CYS A 204 -1.41 -17.91 12.13
N PHE A 205 -2.35 -18.53 11.41
CA PHE A 205 -2.97 -19.82 11.78
C PHE A 205 -2.39 -21.00 11.00
N GLN A 206 -1.31 -20.76 10.27
CA GLN A 206 -0.64 -21.74 9.43
C GLN A 206 0.79 -21.88 9.93
N ASP A 207 1.42 -23.02 9.67
CA ASP A 207 2.84 -23.21 9.92
C ASP A 207 3.60 -22.91 8.62
N TYR A 208 3.68 -21.62 8.27
CA TYR A 208 4.28 -21.16 7.02
C TYR A 208 5.67 -20.57 7.27
N HIS A 209 6.68 -21.37 6.98
CA HIS A 209 8.10 -20.98 7.03
C HIS A 209 8.54 -20.24 5.76
N GLY A 210 7.93 -19.12 5.42
CA GLY A 210 8.36 -18.28 4.32
C GLY A 210 8.09 -16.80 4.59
N SER A 211 8.58 -15.97 3.69
CA SER A 211 8.42 -14.52 3.69
C SER A 211 7.54 -14.08 2.52
N LEU A 212 6.83 -12.98 2.70
CA LEU A 212 6.10 -12.25 1.66
C LEU A 212 6.87 -11.03 1.14
N SER A 213 8.13 -10.87 1.56
CA SER A 213 8.90 -9.70 1.20
C SER A 213 9.06 -9.57 -0.32
N GLY A 214 8.90 -8.34 -0.81
CA GLY A 214 8.87 -8.03 -2.24
C GLY A 214 7.47 -8.07 -2.86
N THR A 215 6.44 -8.52 -2.12
CA THR A 215 5.05 -8.40 -2.57
C THR A 215 4.72 -6.92 -2.83
N LYS A 216 4.25 -6.60 -4.03
CA LYS A 216 3.88 -5.24 -4.42
C LYS A 216 2.40 -5.03 -4.24
N ILE A 217 2.03 -3.91 -3.64
CA ILE A 217 0.64 -3.48 -3.44
C ILE A 217 0.46 -2.16 -4.16
N HIS A 218 -0.58 -2.09 -5.00
CA HIS A 218 -0.95 -0.91 -5.75
C HIS A 218 -2.46 -0.67 -5.61
N GLY A 219 -2.87 0.57 -5.38
CA GLY A 219 -4.28 0.97 -5.40
C GLY A 219 -4.52 2.17 -6.30
N GLU A 220 -5.77 2.34 -6.74
CA GLU A 220 -6.18 3.51 -7.55
C GLU A 220 -6.07 4.83 -6.77
N LYS A 221 -6.11 4.75 -5.43
CA LYS A 221 -6.08 5.89 -4.52
C LYS A 221 -5.11 5.62 -3.37
N PRO A 222 -4.74 6.64 -2.60
CA PRO A 222 -3.94 6.44 -1.40
C PRO A 222 -4.49 5.36 -0.46
N LEU A 223 -3.59 4.52 0.05
CA LEU A 223 -3.91 3.41 0.94
C LEU A 223 -2.82 3.25 2.02
N GLY A 224 -3.18 2.70 3.17
CA GLY A 224 -2.22 2.40 4.23
C GLY A 224 -1.80 0.93 4.16
N VAL A 225 -0.55 0.62 4.52
CA VAL A 225 -0.09 -0.78 4.65
C VAL A 225 0.66 -0.99 5.95
N ILE A 226 0.27 -2.01 6.71
CA ILE A 226 1.03 -2.54 7.85
C ILE A 226 1.53 -3.93 7.47
N SER A 227 2.80 -4.19 7.73
CA SER A 227 3.46 -5.46 7.39
C SER A 227 4.24 -6.00 8.58
N GLY A 228 4.29 -7.32 8.69
CA GLY A 228 4.94 -7.97 9.81
C GLY A 228 4.76 -9.47 9.83
N ASN A 229 4.90 -10.05 11.02
CA ASN A 229 4.84 -11.47 11.30
C ASN A 229 4.14 -11.68 12.64
N CYS A 230 3.23 -12.64 12.72
CA CYS A 230 2.60 -13.03 14.00
C CYS A 230 3.52 -13.84 14.90
N LEU A 231 4.51 -14.49 14.30
CA LEU A 231 5.50 -15.30 14.99
C LEU A 231 6.83 -15.17 14.24
N ALA A 232 7.47 -14.03 14.40
CA ALA A 232 8.80 -13.69 13.97
C ALA A 232 9.82 -14.59 14.67
N LYS A 233 10.13 -15.71 14.02
CA LYS A 233 11.30 -16.51 14.37
C LYS A 233 12.49 -16.00 13.60
N THR A 234 13.50 -15.50 14.30
CA THR A 234 14.83 -15.27 13.72
C THR A 234 15.82 -16.30 14.28
N GLU A 235 16.95 -16.40 13.61
CA GLU A 235 18.10 -17.12 14.15
C GLU A 235 18.59 -16.41 15.42
N ILE A 236 18.44 -17.06 16.57
CA ILE A 236 18.98 -16.55 17.83
C ILE A 236 20.50 -16.72 17.79
N GLU A 237 21.21 -15.64 18.03
CA GLU A 237 22.63 -15.70 18.33
C GLU A 237 22.84 -16.39 19.68
N ASN A 238 23.67 -17.43 19.72
CA ASN A 238 23.99 -18.08 20.97
C ASN A 238 24.68 -17.09 21.91
N CYS A 239 23.98 -16.73 23.00
CA CYS A 239 24.50 -15.76 23.95
C CYS A 239 25.83 -16.20 24.60
N ASP A 240 26.12 -17.50 24.69
CA ASP A 240 27.41 -18.01 25.19
C ASP A 240 28.51 -18.03 24.12
N THR A 241 28.15 -18.01 22.83
CA THR A 241 29.10 -17.95 21.71
C THR A 241 28.64 -16.94 20.65
N PRO A 242 28.86 -15.63 20.85
CA PRO A 242 28.50 -14.59 19.88
C PRO A 242 29.04 -14.92 18.48
N GLY A 243 28.23 -14.69 17.45
CA GLY A 243 28.48 -15.00 16.05
C GLY A 243 28.12 -16.43 15.63
N LYS A 244 27.68 -17.30 16.55
CA LYS A 244 27.11 -18.62 16.21
C LYS A 244 25.61 -18.62 16.43
N PHE A 245 24.87 -18.97 15.39
CA PHE A 245 23.41 -19.03 15.42
C PHE A 245 22.94 -20.46 15.69
N HIS A 246 21.90 -20.61 16.52
CA HIS A 246 21.18 -21.87 16.69
C HIS A 246 19.87 -21.85 15.90
N ASP A 247 19.35 -23.04 15.59
CA ASP A 247 18.03 -23.18 14.98
C ASP A 247 16.99 -22.41 15.82
N ALA A 248 16.15 -21.66 15.11
CA ALA A 248 15.19 -20.68 15.58
C ALA A 248 14.61 -20.95 16.98
N ALA A 249 14.52 -19.87 17.76
CA ALA A 249 13.74 -19.77 18.97
C ALA A 249 12.48 -20.66 18.94
N THR A 250 12.27 -21.44 20.00
CA THR A 250 11.00 -22.17 20.17
C THR A 250 9.82 -21.21 20.30
N ASP A 251 10.06 -20.01 20.82
CA ASP A 251 9.12 -18.90 20.99
C ASP A 251 9.49 -17.80 19.97
N GLY A 252 8.58 -17.29 19.14
CA GLY A 252 8.85 -16.14 18.26
C GLY A 252 7.95 -14.95 18.61
N ASP A 253 8.38 -13.73 18.27
CA ASP A 253 7.64 -12.52 18.64
C ASP A 253 6.60 -12.11 17.59
N LEU A 254 5.68 -11.23 17.96
CA LEU A 254 5.02 -10.34 17.03
C LEU A 254 6.06 -9.33 16.53
N ALA A 255 6.19 -9.19 15.21
CA ALA A 255 6.95 -8.10 14.61
C ALA A 255 6.04 -7.38 13.64
N THR A 256 5.90 -6.07 13.73
CA THR A 256 5.04 -5.33 12.80
C THR A 256 5.52 -3.90 12.64
N GLU A 257 5.34 -3.34 11.45
CA GLU A 257 5.69 -1.97 11.11
C GLU A 257 4.66 -1.40 10.12
N MET A 258 4.38 -0.10 10.21
CA MET A 258 3.60 0.58 9.18
C MET A 258 4.54 1.00 8.05
N LEU A 259 4.23 0.55 6.85
CA LEU A 259 5.11 0.77 5.70
C LEU A 259 4.96 2.18 5.15
N MET A 260 6.03 2.62 4.53
CA MET A 260 6.13 3.87 3.77
C MET A 260 5.92 3.57 2.28
N PRO A 261 5.25 4.47 1.52
CA PRO A 261 5.05 4.28 0.09
C PRO A 261 6.35 4.43 -0.71
N TYR A 262 6.32 4.05 -1.99
CA TYR A 262 7.49 4.05 -2.89
C TYR A 262 8.19 5.41 -2.96
N GLN A 263 7.41 6.49 -3.00
CA GLN A 263 7.92 7.87 -3.06
C GLN A 263 8.82 8.24 -1.86
N ASN A 264 8.79 7.44 -0.78
CA ASN A 264 9.62 7.65 0.40
C ASN A 264 10.85 6.75 0.45
N PHE A 265 11.17 6.06 -0.64
CA PHE A 265 12.41 5.28 -0.72
C PHE A 265 13.58 6.24 -0.88
N GLY A 266 14.73 5.87 -0.30
CA GLY A 266 15.87 6.77 -0.17
C GLY A 266 17.14 6.21 -0.76
N MET A 267 18.15 7.06 -0.87
CA MET A 267 19.48 6.68 -1.33
C MET A 267 20.51 6.61 -0.20
N GLU A 268 20.27 7.29 0.93
CA GLU A 268 21.20 7.30 2.05
C GLU A 268 20.50 6.98 3.38
N PHE A 269 21.10 6.10 4.17
CA PHE A 269 20.59 5.69 5.47
C PHE A 269 21.73 5.56 6.47
N ILE A 270 21.40 5.64 7.76
CA ILE A 270 22.31 5.30 8.85
C ILE A 270 21.76 4.09 9.60
N ALA A 271 22.52 2.99 9.57
CA ALA A 271 22.21 1.83 10.37
C ALA A 271 22.52 2.10 11.86
N ILE A 272 21.55 1.82 12.71
CA ILE A 272 21.53 2.20 14.14
C ILE A 272 21.91 1.03 15.05
N THR A 273 22.36 1.35 16.27
CA THR A 273 22.68 0.37 17.32
C THR A 273 22.46 1.00 18.69
N THR A 274 22.41 0.19 19.75
CA THR A 274 22.32 0.66 21.14
C THR A 274 23.67 0.56 21.85
N SER A 275 23.95 1.49 22.76
CA SER A 275 25.26 1.62 23.43
C SER A 275 25.46 0.70 24.63
N LYS A 276 24.39 0.12 25.16
CA LYS A 276 24.37 -0.51 26.49
C LYS A 276 25.27 -1.75 26.57
N PRO A 277 26.14 -1.84 27.60
CA PRO A 277 26.87 -3.07 27.92
C PRO A 277 25.90 -4.23 28.16
N GLY A 278 26.11 -5.37 27.50
CA GLY A 278 25.16 -6.49 27.42
C GLY A 278 24.53 -6.58 26.02
N MET A 279 23.95 -5.48 25.52
CA MET A 279 23.43 -5.43 24.15
C MET A 279 24.52 -5.39 23.07
N ARG A 280 25.75 -5.00 23.44
CA ARG A 280 26.91 -4.98 22.52
C ARG A 280 27.37 -6.34 22.02
N ASP A 281 26.73 -7.42 22.42
CA ASP A 281 27.05 -8.77 21.95
C ASP A 281 26.03 -9.29 20.93
N THR A 282 25.02 -8.49 20.54
CA THR A 282 23.96 -8.97 19.63
C THR A 282 24.02 -8.35 18.25
N SER A 283 23.82 -9.22 17.27
CA SER A 283 23.76 -8.88 15.86
C SER A 283 22.42 -8.25 15.50
N GLY A 284 22.46 -7.18 14.71
CA GLY A 284 21.29 -6.75 13.95
C GLY A 284 21.38 -7.25 12.52
N GLU A 285 20.28 -7.18 11.80
CA GLU A 285 20.23 -7.50 10.38
C GLU A 285 19.54 -6.36 9.63
N ASN A 286 20.08 -5.99 8.48
CA ASN A 286 19.41 -5.10 7.54
C ASN A 286 18.92 -5.91 6.34
N GLN A 287 17.66 -5.71 5.97
CA GLN A 287 17.12 -6.16 4.70
C GLN A 287 16.95 -4.95 3.79
N LEU A 288 17.59 -5.00 2.63
CA LEU A 288 17.56 -3.95 1.62
C LEU A 288 16.68 -4.40 0.46
N TYR A 289 15.68 -3.60 0.11
CA TYR A 289 14.86 -3.80 -1.08
C TYR A 289 15.22 -2.78 -2.15
N ALA A 290 15.55 -3.25 -3.34
CA ALA A 290 15.80 -2.38 -4.49
C ALA A 290 14.58 -2.32 -5.41
N LEU A 291 14.07 -1.11 -5.63
CA LEU A 291 12.95 -0.88 -6.55
C LEU A 291 13.38 -1.11 -8.00
N MET A 292 14.60 -0.70 -8.34
CA MET A 292 15.13 -0.69 -9.70
C MET A 292 16.24 -1.75 -9.91
N PRO A 293 16.41 -2.24 -11.15
CA PRO A 293 17.53 -3.12 -11.47
C PRO A 293 18.84 -2.33 -11.48
N SER A 294 19.96 -3.05 -11.42
CA SER A 294 21.31 -2.49 -11.39
C SER A 294 21.51 -1.44 -10.29
N THR A 295 20.93 -1.71 -9.11
CA THR A 295 21.10 -0.88 -7.92
C THR A 295 22.42 -1.25 -7.24
N PHE A 296 23.28 -0.25 -7.07
CA PHE A 296 24.59 -0.36 -6.45
C PHE A 296 24.57 0.24 -5.05
N ILE A 297 24.86 -0.59 -4.06
CA ILE A 297 24.81 -0.24 -2.64
C ILE A 297 26.22 -0.32 -2.06
N THR A 298 26.61 0.73 -1.34
CA THR A 298 27.86 0.80 -0.58
C THR A 298 27.55 0.86 0.91
N LEU A 299 28.10 -0.10 1.65
CA LEU A 299 28.02 -0.20 3.10
C LEU A 299 29.35 0.28 3.69
N ASP A 300 29.37 1.49 4.25
CA ASP A 300 30.56 2.13 4.82
C ASP A 300 30.71 1.79 6.31
N MET A 301 31.20 0.59 6.60
CA MET A 301 31.41 0.12 7.97
C MET A 301 32.78 0.58 8.47
N LYS A 302 32.90 0.90 9.78
CA LYS A 302 34.08 1.54 10.42
C LYS A 302 35.47 1.07 9.97
N LYS A 303 35.64 -0.21 9.61
CA LYS A 303 36.92 -0.80 9.18
C LYS A 303 36.87 -1.45 7.80
N LYS A 304 35.72 -1.43 7.13
CA LYS A 304 35.49 -2.18 5.90
C LYS A 304 34.36 -1.53 5.10
N THR A 305 34.63 -1.25 3.84
CA THR A 305 33.58 -0.93 2.88
C THR A 305 33.15 -2.22 2.17
N ARG A 306 31.84 -2.46 2.07
CA ARG A 306 31.29 -3.58 1.29
C ARG A 306 30.37 -3.03 0.22
N ASN A 307 30.60 -3.48 -1.01
CA ASN A 307 29.78 -3.11 -2.16
C ASN A 307 28.89 -4.28 -2.54
N VAL A 308 27.63 -3.98 -2.86
CA VAL A 308 26.62 -4.95 -3.27
C VAL A 308 25.95 -4.42 -4.53
N THR A 309 25.76 -5.29 -5.51
CA THR A 309 25.05 -4.94 -6.75
C THR A 309 23.84 -5.84 -6.89
N MET A 310 22.66 -5.22 -6.86
CA MET A 310 21.37 -5.88 -7.07
C MET A 310 21.02 -5.73 -8.54
N ARG A 311 21.25 -6.79 -9.32
CA ARG A 311 21.10 -6.76 -10.79
C ARG A 311 19.65 -6.62 -11.22
N ASP A 312 18.76 -7.31 -10.54
CA ASP A 312 17.33 -7.33 -10.85
C ASP A 312 16.54 -6.45 -9.87
N ALA A 313 15.45 -5.85 -10.35
CA ALA A 313 14.47 -5.15 -9.51
C ALA A 313 13.70 -6.14 -8.64
N GLY A 314 13.23 -5.69 -7.47
CA GLY A 314 12.42 -6.52 -6.57
C GLY A 314 13.18 -7.62 -5.83
N VAL A 315 14.51 -7.55 -5.87
CA VAL A 315 15.38 -8.42 -5.09
C VAL A 315 15.52 -7.86 -3.67
N ILE A 316 15.69 -8.76 -2.71
CA ILE A 316 16.02 -8.40 -1.34
C ILE A 316 17.42 -8.89 -1.05
N TYR A 317 18.21 -8.01 -0.47
CA TYR A 317 19.53 -8.34 0.01
C TYR A 317 19.57 -8.18 1.53
N SER A 318 19.77 -9.29 2.24
CA SER A 318 19.91 -9.29 3.70
C SER A 318 21.36 -9.47 4.11
N TYR A 319 21.78 -8.77 5.14
CA TYR A 319 23.07 -9.00 5.77
C TYR A 319 23.00 -8.78 7.28
N SER A 320 23.57 -9.72 8.02
CA SER A 320 23.79 -9.58 9.46
C SER A 320 25.00 -8.71 9.73
N MET A 321 24.96 -8.02 10.86
CA MET A 321 26.00 -7.09 11.29
C MET A 321 26.52 -7.52 12.65
N THR A 322 27.83 -7.58 12.77
CA THR A 322 28.50 -7.77 14.06
C THR A 322 28.62 -6.44 14.79
N THR A 323 28.81 -6.47 16.10
CA THR A 323 28.87 -5.26 16.93
C THR A 323 30.07 -4.36 16.63
N ALA A 324 31.10 -4.91 15.98
CA ALA A 324 32.23 -4.16 15.45
C ALA A 324 31.89 -3.35 14.17
N GLU A 325 30.81 -3.70 13.48
CA GLU A 325 30.35 -3.10 12.22
C GLU A 325 29.29 -2.01 12.43
N PHE A 326 28.88 -1.75 13.68
CA PHE A 326 27.90 -0.72 14.03
C PHE A 326 28.51 0.56 14.61
N PRO A 327 27.77 1.69 14.48
CA PRO A 327 26.82 1.99 13.40
C PRO A 327 27.57 2.18 12.07
N HIS A 328 26.85 2.24 10.95
CA HIS A 328 27.45 2.52 9.64
C HIS A 328 26.50 3.25 8.68
N LYS A 329 27.06 3.86 7.62
CA LYS A 329 26.29 4.50 6.55
C LYS A 329 26.00 3.49 5.42
N ILE A 330 24.76 3.50 4.94
CA ILE A 330 24.32 2.79 3.74
C ILE A 330 24.07 3.85 2.67
N THR A 331 24.67 3.68 1.50
CA THR A 331 24.45 4.56 0.33
C THR A 331 24.09 3.72 -0.87
N SER A 332 23.20 4.23 -1.71
CA SER A 332 22.75 3.60 -2.94
C SER A 332 22.74 4.63 -4.05
N ASN A 333 22.98 4.18 -5.29
CA ASN A 333 22.82 5.04 -6.46
C ASN A 333 21.36 5.17 -6.92
N LYS A 334 20.44 4.39 -6.33
CA LYS A 334 19.00 4.37 -6.65
C LYS A 334 18.18 4.21 -5.37
N PRO A 335 16.93 4.69 -5.34
CA PRO A 335 16.01 4.51 -4.22
C PRO A 335 15.88 3.05 -3.75
N ILE A 336 16.07 2.84 -2.44
CA ILE A 336 15.88 1.57 -1.74
C ILE A 336 15.04 1.77 -0.48
N GLN A 337 14.51 0.67 0.05
CA GLN A 337 13.93 0.62 1.39
C GLN A 337 14.79 -0.27 2.29
N VAL A 338 14.93 0.13 3.55
CA VAL A 338 15.76 -0.60 4.53
C VAL A 338 14.92 -0.98 5.74
N LEU A 339 14.74 -2.28 5.97
CA LEU A 339 14.19 -2.81 7.20
C LEU A 339 15.34 -3.20 8.13
N TYR A 340 15.38 -2.59 9.31
CA TYR A 340 16.27 -2.98 10.39
C TYR A 340 15.58 -4.01 11.28
N ILE A 341 16.29 -5.09 11.56
CA ILE A 341 15.86 -6.18 12.43
C ILE A 341 16.83 -6.22 13.60
N GLN A 342 16.34 -5.84 14.76
CA GLN A 342 17.03 -6.05 16.03
C GLN A 342 16.78 -7.50 16.45
N ARG A 343 17.83 -8.33 16.44
CA ARG A 343 17.75 -9.65 17.05
C ARG A 343 17.80 -9.50 18.57
N SER A 344 17.30 -10.53 19.23
CA SER A 344 17.16 -10.57 20.68
C SER A 344 18.48 -10.26 21.39
N PRO A 345 18.56 -9.23 22.26
CA PRO A 345 19.76 -8.92 23.04
C PRO A 345 20.17 -10.06 24.00
N CYS A 346 21.45 -10.16 24.34
CA CYS A 346 21.97 -11.17 25.28
C CYS A 346 22.45 -10.48 26.56
N ALA A 347 22.24 -11.10 27.72
CA ALA A 347 22.91 -10.67 28.94
C ALA A 347 23.48 -11.83 29.75
N LYS A 348 24.59 -11.55 30.43
CA LYS A 348 25.16 -12.48 31.40
C LYS A 348 24.41 -12.33 32.72
N ASN A 349 23.92 -13.43 33.26
CA ASN A 349 23.39 -13.43 34.61
C ASN A 349 24.54 -13.40 35.65
N PRO A 350 24.26 -13.19 36.94
CA PRO A 350 25.27 -13.21 38.00
C PRO A 350 26.01 -14.54 38.15
N ALA A 351 25.45 -15.64 37.64
CA ALA A 351 26.08 -16.96 37.61
C ALA A 351 27.02 -17.16 36.41
N GLY A 352 27.14 -16.16 35.52
CA GLY A 352 27.99 -16.16 34.34
C GLY A 352 27.41 -16.87 33.11
N THR A 353 26.19 -17.40 33.19
CA THR A 353 25.49 -17.98 32.03
C THR A 353 24.75 -16.88 31.28
N SER A 354 24.85 -16.90 29.96
CA SER A 354 24.20 -15.91 29.13
C SER A 354 22.73 -16.30 28.91
N HIS A 355 21.82 -15.34 29.01
CA HIS A 355 20.40 -15.54 28.76
C HIS A 355 19.93 -14.51 27.74
N ASP A 356 18.89 -14.90 27.02
CA ASP A 356 18.22 -14.09 26.05
C ASP A 356 17.40 -13.00 26.75
N LEU A 357 17.56 -11.75 26.33
CA LEU A 357 16.81 -10.58 26.74
C LEU A 357 16.03 -10.10 25.53
N GLY A 358 14.75 -9.79 25.67
CA GLY A 358 13.95 -9.41 24.52
C GLY A 358 13.59 -10.56 23.58
N ASP A 359 13.07 -10.20 22.42
CA ASP A 359 12.85 -11.08 21.28
C ASP A 359 13.10 -10.22 20.02
N VAL A 360 12.61 -10.58 18.85
CA VAL A 360 12.83 -9.85 17.59
C VAL A 360 12.01 -8.57 17.54
N ALA A 361 12.69 -7.44 17.32
CA ALA A 361 12.04 -6.18 16.97
C ALA A 361 12.44 -5.73 15.56
N VAL A 362 11.53 -5.05 14.87
CA VAL A 362 11.76 -4.55 13.51
C VAL A 362 11.37 -3.07 13.43
N THR A 363 12.05 -2.32 12.57
CA THR A 363 11.60 -0.99 12.15
C THR A 363 12.16 -0.63 10.78
N LEU A 364 11.49 0.27 10.06
CA LEU A 364 12.05 0.86 8.86
C LEU A 364 13.11 1.91 9.23
N LEU A 365 14.29 1.83 8.62
CA LEU A 365 15.24 2.94 8.67
C LEU A 365 14.75 4.02 7.71
N LEU A 366 14.56 5.22 8.24
CA LEU A 366 14.21 6.39 7.43
C LEU A 366 15.43 6.82 6.63
N PRO A 367 15.26 7.20 5.35
CA PRO A 367 16.29 7.91 4.60
C PRO A 367 16.77 9.15 5.35
N ASN A 368 18.04 9.52 5.17
CA ASN A 368 18.60 10.71 5.79
C ASN A 368 17.86 12.00 5.35
N ASP A 369 17.36 12.03 4.12
CA ASP A 369 16.54 13.13 3.58
C ASP A 369 15.14 13.22 4.24
N MET A 370 14.75 12.19 4.99
CA MET A 370 13.48 12.12 5.74
C MET A 370 13.68 12.31 7.24
N PHE A 371 14.82 12.87 7.64
CA PHE A 371 15.04 13.30 9.01
C PHE A 371 14.36 14.63 9.25
N PHE A 372 13.92 14.86 10.50
CA PHE A 372 13.17 16.05 10.86
C PHE A 372 13.89 16.89 11.92
N HIS A 373 13.43 18.13 12.11
CA HIS A 373 13.94 19.00 13.16
C HIS A 373 13.34 18.71 14.53
N ILE A 374 12.18 18.05 14.61
CA ILE A 374 11.44 17.85 15.85
C ILE A 374 10.87 16.44 15.90
N TYR A 375 11.15 15.75 16.99
CA TYR A 375 10.61 14.43 17.30
C TYR A 375 9.96 14.42 18.68
N SER A 376 8.91 13.62 18.84
CA SER A 376 8.30 13.31 20.12
C SER A 376 8.04 11.81 20.27
N TRP A 377 7.98 11.34 21.51
CA TRP A 377 7.76 9.93 21.82
C TRP A 377 7.26 9.74 23.24
N ARG A 378 6.81 8.52 23.51
CA ARG A 378 6.61 8.01 24.87
C ARG A 378 6.91 6.53 24.88
N SER A 379 7.73 6.11 25.84
CA SER A 379 8.35 4.78 25.83
C SER A 379 8.68 4.36 27.26
N ASN A 380 7.65 4.12 28.08
CA ASN A 380 7.79 3.67 29.48
C ASN A 380 7.02 2.37 29.72
N ILE A 381 7.00 1.47 28.73
CA ILE A 381 6.17 0.26 28.76
C ILE A 381 6.95 -0.91 29.35
N LEU A 382 8.21 -1.04 28.97
CA LEU A 382 9.10 -2.12 29.42
C LEU A 382 10.07 -1.64 30.49
N GLN A 383 10.82 -2.55 31.10
CA GLN A 383 11.86 -2.18 32.07
C GLN A 383 12.93 -1.26 31.47
N PHE A 384 13.37 -1.55 30.23
CA PHE A 384 14.39 -0.79 29.54
C PHE A 384 13.84 -0.18 28.26
N ASN A 385 14.06 1.13 28.10
CA ASN A 385 13.55 1.88 26.97
C ASN A 385 14.57 2.96 26.59
N TYR A 386 14.85 3.05 25.30
CA TYR A 386 15.90 3.87 24.74
C TYR A 386 15.40 4.67 23.56
N VAL A 387 15.96 5.86 23.44
CA VAL A 387 15.82 6.74 22.29
C VAL A 387 17.17 6.76 21.61
N ILE A 388 17.21 6.36 20.34
CA ILE A 388 18.41 6.34 19.51
C ILE A 388 18.35 7.57 18.60
N ILE A 389 19.35 8.43 18.70
CA ILE A 389 19.48 9.68 17.95
C ILE A 389 20.60 9.53 16.93
N VAL A 390 20.26 9.76 15.67
CA VAL A 390 21.17 9.79 14.53
C VAL A 390 21.33 11.23 14.07
N LYS A 391 22.55 11.77 14.08
CA LYS A 391 22.76 13.15 13.64
C LYS A 391 24.09 13.35 12.94
N GLN A 392 24.21 14.48 12.26
CA GLN A 392 25.52 14.95 11.80
C GLN A 392 26.36 15.39 13.00
N LYS A 393 27.69 15.20 12.91
CA LYS A 393 28.63 15.59 13.99
C LYS A 393 28.65 17.10 14.24
N SER A 394 28.44 17.89 13.17
CA SER A 394 28.30 19.34 13.22
C SER A 394 27.00 19.81 13.85
N SER A 395 25.95 18.98 13.88
CA SER A 395 24.63 19.35 14.38
C SER A 395 24.54 19.23 15.91
N ASP A 396 23.76 20.12 16.51
CA ASP A 396 23.33 20.06 17.90
C ASP A 396 21.86 19.68 17.99
N VAL A 397 21.55 18.82 18.95
CA VAL A 397 20.19 18.36 19.27
C VAL A 397 19.95 18.64 20.74
N PHE A 398 18.75 19.12 21.06
CA PHE A 398 18.31 19.53 22.38
C PHE A 398 17.09 18.71 22.80
N SER A 399 16.98 18.40 24.09
CA SER A 399 15.77 17.81 24.66
C SER A 399 14.64 18.85 24.67
N GLY A 400 13.39 18.41 24.81
CA GLY A 400 12.25 19.31 24.99
C GLY A 400 12.36 20.23 26.21
N ALA A 401 13.22 19.91 27.20
CA ALA A 401 13.53 20.76 28.34
C ALA A 401 14.59 21.84 28.03
N GLY A 402 15.22 21.79 26.85
CA GLY A 402 16.29 22.69 26.41
C GLY A 402 17.70 22.21 26.76
N ASP A 403 17.85 21.01 27.33
CA ASP A 403 19.17 20.45 27.63
C ASP A 403 19.83 19.94 26.35
N ASN A 404 21.09 20.26 26.11
CA ASN A 404 21.81 19.72 24.96
C ASN A 404 21.98 18.20 25.14
N VAL A 405 21.52 17.43 24.16
CA VAL A 405 21.54 15.95 24.18
C VAL A 405 22.96 15.40 24.28
N LYS A 406 23.99 16.12 23.79
CA LYS A 406 25.40 15.72 23.96
C LYS A 406 25.80 15.57 25.43
N GLN A 407 25.15 16.29 26.35
CA GLN A 407 25.41 16.17 27.79
C GLN A 407 24.68 14.99 28.43
N LEU A 408 23.62 14.51 27.77
CA LEU A 408 22.76 13.44 28.27
C LEU A 408 23.18 12.05 27.75
N ILE A 409 23.76 12.01 26.55
CA ILE A 409 24.32 10.83 25.92
C ILE A 409 25.79 10.69 26.32
N THR A 410 26.11 9.59 26.99
CA THR A 410 27.47 9.34 27.52
C THR A 410 28.44 8.88 26.44
N LEU A 411 27.95 8.28 25.35
CA LEU A 411 28.79 7.73 24.30
C LEU A 411 28.14 7.91 22.92
N TRP A 412 28.87 8.59 22.03
CA TRP A 412 28.54 8.71 20.61
C TRP A 412 29.40 7.75 19.79
N TYR A 413 28.79 7.13 18.78
CA TYR A 413 29.50 6.27 17.84
C TYR A 413 29.48 6.84 16.44
N ASN A 414 30.65 6.93 15.83
CA ASN A 414 30.78 7.29 14.42
C ASN A 414 30.10 6.25 13.53
N ALA A 415 29.11 6.67 12.75
CA ALA A 415 28.49 5.89 11.68
C ALA A 415 29.18 6.12 10.33
N SER A 416 29.76 7.31 10.15
CA SER A 416 30.65 7.63 9.04
C SER A 416 31.59 8.77 9.43
N THR A 417 32.23 9.40 8.44
CA THR A 417 33.00 10.63 8.60
C THR A 417 32.16 11.74 9.22
N ASN A 418 30.92 11.92 8.78
CA ASN A 418 30.06 13.06 9.13
C ASN A 418 28.88 12.70 10.04
N TRP A 419 28.55 11.42 10.17
CA TRP A 419 27.40 10.95 10.95
C TRP A 419 27.82 10.24 12.23
N GLU A 420 27.02 10.42 13.28
CA GLU A 420 27.13 9.71 14.54
C GLU A 420 25.76 9.29 15.08
N THR A 421 25.76 8.24 15.89
CA THR A 421 24.58 7.78 16.64
C THR A 421 24.87 7.76 18.12
N GLY A 422 23.85 7.96 18.93
CA GLY A 422 23.92 7.78 20.38
C GLY A 422 22.54 7.45 20.93
N ASP A 423 22.48 6.84 22.10
CA ASP A 423 21.23 6.49 22.75
C ASP A 423 21.16 7.01 24.18
N ILE A 424 19.93 7.19 24.63
CA ILE A 424 19.58 7.67 25.95
C ILE A 424 18.36 6.92 26.48
N GLU A 425 18.29 6.70 27.79
CA GLU A 425 17.08 6.19 28.44
C GLU A 425 15.90 7.14 28.21
N SER A 426 14.78 6.60 27.72
CA SER A 426 13.61 7.35 27.27
C SER A 426 12.87 8.11 28.40
N ASN A 427 13.05 7.71 29.64
CA ASN A 427 12.41 8.32 30.81
C ASN A 427 12.95 9.71 31.14
N LYS A 428 14.06 10.14 30.52
CA LYS A 428 14.67 11.45 30.76
C LYS A 428 13.91 12.59 30.09
N PHE A 429 13.29 12.36 28.92
CA PHE A 429 12.46 13.34 28.21
C PHE A 429 11.62 12.70 27.10
N THR A 430 10.59 13.41 26.62
CA THR A 430 9.59 12.91 25.66
C THR A 430 9.64 13.57 24.28
N SER A 431 10.60 14.48 24.06
CA SER A 431 10.80 15.14 22.76
C SER A 431 12.22 15.65 22.61
N ALA A 432 12.68 15.77 21.36
CA ALA A 432 13.93 16.41 21.00
C ALA A 432 13.73 17.31 19.79
N TYR A 433 14.56 18.35 19.70
CA TYR A 433 14.60 19.23 18.54
C TYR A 433 16.03 19.64 18.18
N SER A 434 16.26 20.01 16.92
CA SER A 434 17.48 20.68 16.49
C SER A 434 17.20 22.14 16.22
N THR A 435 18.11 23.01 16.66
CA THR A 435 18.11 24.45 16.31
C THR A 435 19.06 24.75 15.15
N SER A 436 19.77 23.75 14.63
CA SER A 436 20.60 23.90 13.46
C SER A 436 19.78 23.73 12.19
N ASP A 437 20.29 24.20 11.06
CA ASP A 437 19.75 23.91 9.72
C ASP A 437 19.86 22.41 9.34
N HIS A 438 20.33 21.57 10.26
CA HIS A 438 20.44 20.13 10.07
C HIS A 438 19.31 19.40 10.80
N THR A 439 18.70 18.46 10.08
CA THR A 439 17.76 17.49 10.61
C THR A 439 18.49 16.31 11.27
N PHE A 440 17.76 15.51 12.06
CA PHE A 440 18.29 14.32 12.71
C PHE A 440 17.28 13.16 12.67
N GLY A 441 17.73 11.93 12.80
CA GLY A 441 16.88 10.74 12.88
C GLY A 441 16.65 10.33 14.34
N CYS A 442 15.46 9.82 14.66
CA CYS A 442 15.13 9.40 16.02
C CYS A 442 14.31 8.10 16.01
N TYR A 443 14.77 7.11 16.77
CA TYR A 443 14.16 5.80 16.88
C TYR A 443 13.96 5.42 18.34
N ILE A 444 12.91 4.65 18.61
CA ILE A 444 12.57 4.15 19.94
C ILE A 444 12.79 2.65 19.95
N PHE A 445 13.48 2.18 20.98
CA PHE A 445 13.72 0.76 21.21
C PHE A 445 13.53 0.43 22.68
N GLY A 446 12.75 -0.60 22.98
CA GLY A 446 12.55 -1.08 24.35
C GLY A 446 12.63 -2.60 24.44
N TYR A 447 13.05 -3.11 25.59
CA TYR A 447 13.09 -4.53 25.86
C TYR A 447 12.93 -4.85 27.36
N ASP A 448 12.53 -6.09 27.62
CA ASP A 448 12.43 -6.73 28.93
C ASP A 448 12.74 -8.24 28.77
N ASP A 449 12.58 -9.05 29.82
CA ASP A 449 12.70 -10.52 29.72
C ASP A 449 11.74 -11.06 28.65
N LYS A 450 12.33 -11.53 27.52
CA LYS A 450 11.63 -12.17 26.38
C LYS A 450 10.65 -11.29 25.61
N VAL A 451 10.79 -9.98 25.66
CA VAL A 451 9.93 -9.08 24.87
C VAL A 451 10.67 -7.83 24.46
N SER A 452 10.51 -7.40 23.21
CA SER A 452 11.10 -6.16 22.74
C SER A 452 10.20 -5.45 21.73
N TYR A 453 10.49 -4.19 21.43
CA TYR A 453 9.81 -3.45 20.39
C TYR A 453 10.72 -2.38 19.81
N MET A 454 10.42 -1.94 18.59
CA MET A 454 11.15 -0.87 17.92
C MET A 454 10.23 -0.13 16.96
N HIS A 455 10.42 1.18 16.79
CA HIS A 455 9.75 2.01 15.79
C HIS A 455 10.50 3.35 15.64
N SER A 456 10.26 4.08 14.55
CA SER A 456 10.66 5.49 14.45
C SER A 456 9.87 6.38 15.41
N ALA A 457 10.50 7.37 16.04
CA ALA A 457 9.78 8.33 16.87
C ALA A 457 8.83 9.21 16.03
N ALA A 458 7.79 9.77 16.65
CA ALA A 458 6.83 10.62 15.95
C ALA A 458 7.48 11.92 15.49
N THR A 459 7.33 12.23 14.21
CA THR A 459 7.94 13.39 13.55
C THR A 459 6.94 14.50 13.36
N VAL A 460 7.28 15.72 13.78
CA VAL A 460 6.49 16.90 13.44
C VAL A 460 6.96 17.41 12.10
N TYR A 461 6.09 17.38 11.10
CA TYR A 461 6.27 18.15 9.89
C TYR A 461 5.27 19.30 9.85
N SER A 462 5.78 20.51 9.65
CA SER A 462 5.00 21.69 9.34
C SER A 462 4.97 21.82 7.82
N TYR A 463 4.12 21.05 7.15
CA TYR A 463 3.86 21.26 5.72
C TYR A 463 2.79 22.32 5.56
N GLU A 464 3.18 23.49 5.08
CA GLU A 464 2.29 24.28 4.23
C GLU A 464 2.76 24.04 2.81
N CYS A 465 2.03 23.25 2.02
CA CYS A 465 2.29 23.19 0.59
C CYS A 465 2.02 24.59 0.01
N VAL A 466 3.06 25.23 -0.51
CA VAL A 466 2.91 26.50 -1.19
C VAL A 466 2.81 26.21 -2.68
N LYS A 467 1.58 26.18 -3.23
CA LYS A 467 1.36 26.06 -4.67
C LYS A 467 2.18 27.14 -5.39
N GLN A 468 3.17 26.71 -6.16
CA GLN A 468 3.94 27.61 -7.02
C GLN A 468 3.15 27.87 -8.31
N ALA A 469 3.38 29.04 -8.90
CA ALA A 469 2.83 29.33 -10.22
C ALA A 469 3.48 28.39 -11.26
N GLU A 470 2.72 27.92 -12.23
CA GLU A 470 3.14 26.97 -13.28
C GLU A 470 4.45 27.36 -14.00
N SER A 471 4.71 28.67 -14.15
CA SER A 471 5.97 29.19 -14.72
C SER A 471 7.21 29.06 -13.82
N GLN A 472 7.05 28.66 -12.55
CA GLN A 472 8.09 28.58 -11.52
C GLN A 472 8.43 27.16 -11.12
N ARG A 473 7.58 26.20 -11.50
CA ARG A 473 7.78 24.78 -11.27
C ARG A 473 8.99 24.31 -12.08
N LYS A 474 9.85 23.50 -11.46
CA LYS A 474 11.08 23.00 -12.10
C LYS A 474 11.05 21.47 -12.11
N PRO A 475 11.34 20.86 -13.27
CA PRO A 475 11.52 19.42 -13.35
C PRO A 475 12.65 18.95 -12.41
N SER A 476 12.46 17.80 -11.78
CA SER A 476 13.45 17.11 -10.92
C SER A 476 13.93 17.92 -9.70
N ASP A 477 13.09 18.80 -9.13
CA ASP A 477 13.45 19.60 -7.94
C ASP A 477 13.14 18.89 -6.60
N ASN A 478 12.51 17.72 -6.66
CA ASN A 478 12.00 16.84 -5.61
C ASN A 478 10.95 17.50 -4.71
N ILE A 479 10.14 18.39 -5.27
CA ILE A 479 9.12 19.15 -4.55
C ILE A 479 7.74 18.96 -5.21
N ASP A 480 6.72 18.66 -4.39
CA ASP A 480 5.29 18.73 -4.77
C ASP A 480 4.88 20.21 -4.81
N ASN A 481 5.25 20.90 -5.89
CA ASN A 481 5.08 22.34 -6.04
C ASN A 481 3.67 22.73 -6.52
N ASP A 482 2.75 21.77 -6.71
CA ASP A 482 1.36 21.98 -7.08
C ASP A 482 0.34 21.35 -6.09
N CYS A 483 0.82 20.68 -5.05
CA CYS A 483 0.11 20.21 -3.86
C CYS A 483 -0.89 19.09 -4.11
N ASP A 484 -0.58 18.16 -5.00
CA ASP A 484 -1.44 17.04 -5.33
C ASP A 484 -1.01 15.72 -4.64
N GLY A 485 0.19 15.72 -4.03
CA GLY A 485 0.75 14.63 -3.25
C GLY A 485 1.83 13.81 -3.97
N GLU A 486 2.11 14.11 -5.24
CA GLU A 486 3.17 13.49 -6.03
C GLU A 486 4.32 14.50 -6.31
N ILE A 487 5.49 14.07 -6.82
CA ILE A 487 6.72 14.90 -6.90
C ILE A 487 7.32 14.87 -8.30
N ASP A 488 7.79 16.01 -8.81
CA ASP A 488 8.63 16.14 -10.03
C ASP A 488 7.98 15.73 -11.37
N GLU A 489 6.66 15.74 -11.49
CA GLU A 489 5.90 15.18 -12.63
C GLU A 489 5.77 16.07 -13.89
N GLU A 490 6.71 16.97 -14.21
CA GLU A 490 6.39 18.13 -15.09
C GLU A 490 7.22 18.37 -16.38
N ILE A 491 7.30 17.43 -17.33
CA ILE A 491 7.63 17.74 -18.74
C ILE A 491 6.83 16.86 -19.73
N ASP A 492 6.24 17.46 -20.80
CA ASP A 492 5.69 16.73 -21.99
C ASP A 492 6.83 16.34 -22.91
N ASP A 493 7.57 15.31 -22.57
CA ASP A 493 8.69 14.90 -23.39
C ASP A 493 8.70 13.42 -23.75
N GLU A 494 7.64 12.70 -23.40
CA GLU A 494 7.50 11.26 -23.63
C GLU A 494 8.58 10.45 -22.90
N GLN A 495 9.18 11.02 -21.85
CA GLN A 495 10.15 10.37 -20.98
C GLN A 495 9.61 10.24 -19.54
N ASP A 496 10.09 9.20 -18.87
CA ASP A 496 9.87 8.95 -17.45
C ASP A 496 11.02 9.67 -16.71
N ASP A 497 10.85 10.97 -16.49
CA ASP A 497 11.91 11.86 -15.99
C ASP A 497 12.40 11.49 -14.59
N ASP A 498 11.52 10.96 -13.73
CA ASP A 498 11.80 10.56 -12.36
C ASP A 498 11.97 9.03 -12.19
N HIS A 499 11.83 8.27 -13.28
CA HIS A 499 12.08 6.83 -13.40
C HIS A 499 11.16 5.96 -12.52
N ASP A 500 9.91 6.40 -12.34
CA ASP A 500 8.88 5.74 -11.54
C ASP A 500 8.04 4.73 -12.37
N PHE A 501 8.33 4.62 -13.68
CA PHE A 501 7.68 3.84 -14.73
C PHE A 501 6.37 4.42 -15.28
N GLU A 502 6.05 5.65 -14.95
CA GLU A 502 4.96 6.41 -15.54
C GLU A 502 5.56 7.55 -16.40
N ILE A 503 4.92 7.88 -17.53
CA ILE A 503 5.46 8.84 -18.52
C ILE A 503 4.43 9.97 -18.68
N ASP A 504 4.87 11.22 -18.53
CA ASP A 504 4.07 12.45 -18.72
C ASP A 504 2.73 12.48 -17.92
N GLU A 505 2.70 12.00 -16.67
CA GLU A 505 1.45 11.81 -15.90
C GLU A 505 0.61 13.11 -15.72
N ASP A 506 1.25 14.29 -15.67
CA ASP A 506 0.58 15.57 -15.42
C ASP A 506 0.55 16.56 -16.59
N VAL A 507 1.23 16.26 -17.70
CA VAL A 507 1.18 17.16 -18.85
C VAL A 507 -0.15 17.07 -19.58
N LYS A 508 -0.82 15.94 -19.39
CA LYS A 508 -2.26 15.89 -19.48
C LYS A 508 -2.79 16.24 -18.12
N SER A 509 -2.85 17.54 -17.82
CA SER A 509 -3.92 18.07 -16.99
C SER A 509 -5.16 17.26 -17.33
N LYS A 510 -5.63 16.45 -16.37
CA LYS A 510 -6.81 15.61 -16.59
C LYS A 510 -7.88 16.58 -17.02
N PHE A 511 -8.12 16.67 -18.33
CA PHE A 511 -9.04 17.64 -18.89
C PHE A 511 -10.41 17.24 -18.36
N PHE A 512 -10.81 17.85 -17.26
CA PHE A 512 -12.19 17.99 -16.89
C PHE A 512 -12.88 18.49 -18.15
N GLY A 513 -13.93 17.80 -18.60
CA GLY A 513 -14.69 18.30 -19.75
C GLY A 513 -14.95 19.79 -19.55
N PHE A 514 -14.75 20.60 -20.57
CA PHE A 514 -15.02 22.03 -20.44
C PHE A 514 -16.49 22.26 -20.77
N TRP A 515 -17.12 23.12 -19.99
CA TRP A 515 -18.41 23.66 -20.36
C TRP A 515 -18.25 24.49 -21.64
N THR A 516 -19.05 24.21 -22.66
CA THR A 516 -19.27 25.13 -23.77
C THR A 516 -19.87 26.43 -23.26
N GLU A 517 -19.71 27.50 -24.04
CA GLU A 517 -20.37 28.77 -23.76
C GLU A 517 -21.86 28.58 -23.54
N TRP A 518 -22.40 29.32 -22.57
CA TRP A 518 -23.84 29.32 -22.33
C TRP A 518 -24.56 29.79 -23.59
N THR A 519 -25.66 29.11 -23.92
CA THR A 519 -26.63 29.68 -24.87
C THR A 519 -27.08 31.06 -24.39
N THR A 520 -27.26 31.99 -25.32
CA THR A 520 -27.62 33.38 -25.00
C THR A 520 -29.01 33.44 -24.36
N TRP A 521 -29.18 34.30 -23.36
CA TRP A 521 -30.50 34.60 -22.79
C TRP A 521 -31.39 35.20 -23.88
N ASP A 522 -32.39 34.44 -24.33
CA ASP A 522 -33.32 34.88 -25.36
C ASP A 522 -34.69 35.19 -24.76
N CYS A 523 -34.80 36.32 -24.05
CA CYS A 523 -36.07 36.80 -23.51
C CYS A 523 -37.04 37.30 -24.61
N ASN A 524 -36.68 37.25 -25.90
CA ASN A 524 -37.57 37.65 -27.00
C ASN A 524 -38.39 36.48 -27.56
N LYS A 525 -38.19 35.24 -27.06
CA LYS A 525 -38.93 34.04 -27.49
C LYS A 525 -40.21 33.80 -26.67
N PRO A 526 -41.26 33.20 -27.27
CA PRO A 526 -42.50 32.89 -26.57
C PRO A 526 -42.29 31.80 -25.50
N CYS A 527 -42.64 32.13 -24.26
CA CYS A 527 -42.55 31.24 -23.11
C CYS A 527 -43.61 30.11 -23.19
N VAL A 528 -43.20 28.84 -23.09
CA VAL A 528 -44.12 27.69 -23.04
C VAL A 528 -44.49 27.40 -21.58
N GLY A 529 -45.63 27.91 -21.12
CA GLY A 529 -46.27 27.52 -19.86
C GLY A 529 -45.77 28.19 -18.57
N SER A 530 -44.60 28.84 -18.55
CA SER A 530 -44.11 29.61 -17.39
C SER A 530 -43.27 30.81 -17.83
N LYS A 531 -43.21 31.91 -17.05
CA LYS A 531 -42.50 33.18 -17.39
C LYS A 531 -40.97 33.09 -17.29
N SER A 532 -40.42 31.89 -17.29
CA SER A 532 -38.99 31.66 -17.17
C SER A 532 -38.41 31.15 -18.48
N VAL A 533 -37.21 31.63 -18.80
CA VAL A 533 -36.41 31.16 -19.91
C VAL A 533 -35.23 30.39 -19.31
N ASP A 534 -34.88 29.27 -19.91
CA ASP A 534 -33.73 28.45 -19.50
C ASP A 534 -32.60 28.68 -20.50
N ARG A 535 -31.38 28.84 -20.01
CA ARG A 535 -30.17 28.71 -20.83
C ARG A 535 -29.46 27.41 -20.47
N ILE A 536 -28.89 26.78 -21.47
CA ILE A 536 -28.18 25.51 -21.34
C ILE A 536 -26.74 25.64 -21.85
N ARG A 537 -25.86 24.81 -21.30
CA ARG A 537 -24.47 24.61 -21.74
C ARG A 537 -24.16 23.12 -21.78
N PHE A 538 -23.18 22.73 -22.58
CA PHE A 538 -22.85 21.33 -22.81
C PHE A 538 -21.42 21.03 -22.41
N CYS A 539 -21.21 19.86 -21.81
CA CYS A 539 -19.90 19.39 -21.41
C CYS A 539 -19.18 18.80 -22.64
N LYS A 540 -18.13 19.46 -23.15
CA LYS A 540 -17.34 18.94 -24.27
C LYS A 540 -16.20 18.09 -23.74
N ARG A 541 -16.14 16.81 -24.17
CA ARG A 541 -15.04 15.88 -23.83
C ARG A 541 -13.94 15.99 -24.88
N ILE A 542 -12.70 15.85 -24.44
CA ILE A 542 -11.55 15.57 -25.31
C ILE A 542 -11.36 14.05 -25.25
N ASP A 543 -11.36 13.40 -26.40
CA ASP A 543 -11.40 11.94 -26.53
C ASP A 543 -10.13 11.30 -25.96
N SER A 544 -10.18 10.76 -24.73
CA SER A 544 -9.45 9.54 -24.28
C SER A 544 -9.49 9.20 -22.77
N ALA A 545 -10.32 9.82 -21.92
CA ALA A 545 -10.46 9.38 -20.52
C ALA A 545 -11.90 8.94 -20.17
N GLN A 546 -12.05 7.68 -19.76
CA GLN A 546 -13.31 7.14 -19.23
C GLN A 546 -13.54 7.64 -17.80
N GLY A 547 -14.45 8.62 -17.65
CA GLY A 547 -15.27 8.77 -16.45
C GLY A 547 -14.86 9.81 -15.41
N GLN A 548 -15.11 11.10 -15.68
CA GLN A 548 -15.64 12.06 -14.70
C GLN A 548 -16.27 13.28 -15.42
N TYR A 549 -17.26 13.91 -14.78
CA TYR A 549 -18.22 14.86 -15.37
C TYR A 549 -17.81 16.33 -15.14
N CYS A 550 -18.21 17.24 -16.04
CA CYS A 550 -18.16 18.67 -15.76
C CYS A 550 -18.89 18.99 -14.44
N THR A 551 -18.24 19.69 -13.52
CA THR A 551 -18.83 20.11 -12.24
C THR A 551 -19.76 21.31 -12.43
N GLY A 552 -20.95 21.26 -11.83
CA GLY A 552 -21.99 22.31 -11.90
C GLY A 552 -23.21 21.95 -12.78
N SER A 553 -24.25 22.80 -12.74
CA SER A 553 -25.46 22.59 -13.55
C SER A 553 -25.21 22.87 -15.03
N ASN A 554 -25.82 22.08 -15.91
CA ASN A 554 -25.88 22.33 -17.35
C ASN A 554 -27.06 23.23 -17.76
N GLU A 555 -27.89 23.64 -16.80
CA GLU A 555 -29.09 24.44 -16.98
C GLU A 555 -29.15 25.56 -15.94
N GLU A 556 -29.55 26.75 -16.38
CA GLU A 556 -29.82 27.89 -15.51
C GLU A 556 -31.11 28.58 -15.93
N ARG A 557 -31.99 28.84 -14.96
CA ARG A 557 -33.33 29.40 -15.16
C ARG A 557 -33.38 30.85 -14.71
N LYS A 558 -33.98 31.73 -15.52
CA LYS A 558 -34.24 33.13 -15.17
C LYS A 558 -35.64 33.56 -15.57
N GLU A 559 -36.32 34.31 -14.71
CA GLU A 559 -37.61 34.93 -15.04
C GLU A 559 -37.42 36.13 -15.98
N CYS A 560 -38.13 36.14 -17.11
CA CYS A 560 -38.16 37.26 -18.05
C CYS A 560 -39.51 37.99 -17.94
N SER A 561 -39.48 39.32 -17.80
CA SER A 561 -40.65 40.16 -17.56
C SER A 561 -41.47 40.49 -18.82
N LYS A 562 -41.02 40.11 -20.01
CA LYS A 562 -41.66 40.39 -21.31
C LYS A 562 -41.72 39.13 -22.18
N CYS A 563 -42.71 38.28 -21.99
CA CYS A 563 -42.92 37.10 -22.84
C CYS A 563 -44.35 37.13 -23.37
N THR A 564 -44.54 37.33 -24.67
CA THR A 564 -45.82 37.17 -25.38
C THR A 564 -45.91 35.75 -25.92
N ILE A 565 -46.98 35.04 -25.56
CA ILE A 565 -47.29 33.69 -26.08
C ILE A 565 -47.80 33.88 -27.50
N ASP A 566 -47.02 33.47 -28.51
CA ASP A 566 -47.48 33.50 -29.89
C ASP A 566 -47.48 32.12 -30.56
N LYS A 567 -48.41 32.01 -31.51
CA LYS A 567 -49.15 30.79 -31.89
C LYS A 567 -48.53 30.00 -33.04
N ASP A 568 -47.32 30.35 -33.47
CA ASP A 568 -46.63 29.73 -34.62
C ASP A 568 -45.47 28.85 -34.17
N SER A 569 -45.79 27.77 -33.49
CA SER A 569 -44.81 26.78 -33.08
C SER A 569 -44.75 25.63 -34.09
N CYS A 570 -43.55 25.30 -34.59
CA CYS A 570 -43.35 24.13 -35.45
C CYS A 570 -44.03 22.87 -34.87
N PRO A 571 -44.61 22.01 -35.74
CA PRO A 571 -45.12 20.71 -35.34
C PRO A 571 -44.07 19.93 -34.55
N SER A 572 -44.51 19.04 -33.65
CA SER A 572 -43.60 18.18 -32.90
C SER A 572 -42.57 17.52 -33.82
N ARG A 573 -41.32 17.48 -33.35
CA ARG A 573 -40.14 16.97 -34.07
C ARG A 573 -39.70 17.74 -35.33
N HIS A 574 -40.09 19.00 -35.49
CA HIS A 574 -39.62 19.87 -36.58
C HIS A 574 -39.04 21.19 -36.05
N TRP A 575 -38.08 21.75 -36.80
CA TRP A 575 -37.37 22.97 -36.44
C TRP A 575 -36.94 23.81 -37.66
N GLY A 576 -36.58 25.08 -37.42
CA GLY A 576 -36.11 26.03 -38.45
C GLY A 576 -37.16 27.09 -38.84
N ALA A 577 -36.76 28.09 -39.62
CA ALA A 577 -37.57 29.29 -39.95
C ALA A 577 -38.92 29.01 -40.64
N SER A 578 -39.12 27.80 -41.17
CA SER A 578 -40.39 27.30 -41.71
C SER A 578 -40.64 25.83 -41.37
N CYS A 579 -40.03 25.33 -40.30
CA CYS A 579 -40.15 23.94 -39.83
C CYS A 579 -39.72 22.89 -40.86
N GLU A 580 -38.80 23.26 -41.76
CA GLU A 580 -38.33 22.43 -42.87
C GLU A 580 -37.41 21.29 -42.40
N ASN A 581 -36.78 21.42 -41.22
CA ASN A 581 -35.85 20.44 -40.69
C ASN A 581 -36.53 19.51 -39.69
N SER A 582 -36.16 18.23 -39.72
CA SER A 582 -36.69 17.20 -38.82
C SER A 582 -35.66 16.84 -37.75
N CYS A 583 -36.16 16.55 -36.54
CA CYS A 583 -35.39 15.99 -35.43
C CYS A 583 -36.01 14.65 -34.98
N ALA A 584 -36.37 13.82 -35.96
CA ALA A 584 -37.09 12.55 -35.75
C ALA A 584 -36.36 11.59 -34.82
N ASN A 585 -35.03 11.65 -34.75
CA ASN A 585 -34.19 10.77 -33.93
C ASN A 585 -33.96 11.29 -32.51
N CYS A 586 -34.72 12.29 -32.09
CA CYS A 586 -34.67 12.80 -30.73
C CYS A 586 -35.69 12.07 -29.87
N GLN A 587 -35.26 11.72 -28.65
CA GLN A 587 -36.12 11.01 -27.69
C GLN A 587 -37.32 11.89 -27.28
N GLU A 588 -37.07 13.19 -27.13
CA GLU A 588 -38.06 14.23 -26.83
C GLU A 588 -38.13 15.25 -27.98
N ASN A 589 -39.07 16.21 -27.91
CA ASN A 589 -39.13 17.31 -28.88
C ASN A 589 -37.84 18.13 -28.84
N CYS A 590 -37.28 18.44 -30.00
CA CYS A 590 -36.10 19.28 -30.12
C CYS A 590 -36.43 20.78 -30.01
N SER A 591 -35.40 21.60 -29.82
CA SER A 591 -35.48 23.05 -29.95
C SER A 591 -36.05 23.42 -31.32
N ARG A 592 -37.17 24.15 -31.34
CA ARG A 592 -37.88 24.53 -32.58
C ARG A 592 -37.06 25.47 -33.48
N THR A 593 -36.03 26.12 -32.97
CA THR A 593 -35.19 27.05 -33.77
C THR A 593 -33.91 26.42 -34.27
N GLU A 594 -33.31 25.52 -33.50
CA GLU A 594 -31.95 25.01 -33.76
C GLU A 594 -31.89 23.48 -33.93
N GLY A 595 -33.00 22.78 -33.68
CA GLY A 595 -33.05 21.32 -33.79
C GLY A 595 -32.30 20.58 -32.68
N VAL A 596 -31.78 21.30 -31.68
CA VAL A 596 -31.00 20.72 -30.59
C VAL A 596 -31.87 19.82 -29.72
N CYS A 597 -31.36 18.64 -29.41
CA CYS A 597 -32.06 17.60 -28.66
C CYS A 597 -31.41 17.36 -27.31
N ARG A 598 -32.21 16.94 -26.33
CA ARG A 598 -31.70 16.55 -25.01
C ARG A 598 -30.94 15.22 -25.07
N LYS A 599 -31.50 14.27 -25.82
CA LYS A 599 -30.96 12.92 -26.06
C LYS A 599 -31.40 12.41 -27.43
N CYS A 600 -30.50 11.67 -28.08
CA CYS A 600 -30.80 10.90 -29.27
C CYS A 600 -31.35 9.53 -28.91
N VAL A 601 -32.25 9.01 -29.75
CA VAL A 601 -32.67 7.61 -29.67
C VAL A 601 -31.48 6.68 -29.95
N ALA A 602 -31.57 5.44 -29.48
CA ALA A 602 -30.51 4.46 -29.66
C ALA A 602 -30.16 4.26 -31.14
N GLY A 603 -28.86 4.23 -31.44
CA GLY A 603 -28.35 4.15 -32.81
C GLY A 603 -27.98 5.49 -33.46
N PHE A 604 -28.25 6.62 -32.79
CA PHE A 604 -27.93 7.96 -33.29
C PHE A 604 -27.14 8.80 -32.27
N LYS A 605 -26.30 9.71 -32.78
CA LYS A 605 -25.47 10.65 -32.01
C LYS A 605 -25.66 12.10 -32.50
N ASN A 606 -24.93 13.01 -31.86
CA ASN A 606 -24.89 14.43 -32.17
C ASN A 606 -26.20 15.19 -31.85
N PRO A 607 -26.55 15.33 -30.55
CA PRO A 607 -27.76 16.05 -30.13
C PRO A 607 -27.80 17.52 -30.56
N HIS A 608 -26.67 18.15 -30.87
CA HIS A 608 -26.61 19.53 -31.40
C HIS A 608 -27.08 19.66 -32.83
N HIS A 609 -27.01 18.56 -33.59
CA HIS A 609 -27.40 18.50 -34.99
C HIS A 609 -28.63 17.59 -35.17
N ALA A 610 -29.63 17.74 -34.31
CA ALA A 610 -30.91 17.05 -34.42
C ALA A 610 -30.84 15.51 -34.48
N CYS A 611 -29.76 14.92 -33.95
CA CYS A 611 -29.53 13.48 -33.95
C CYS A 611 -29.55 12.85 -35.36
N THR A 612 -29.04 13.55 -36.37
CA THR A 612 -29.07 13.08 -37.76
C THR A 612 -27.99 12.05 -38.09
N GLU A 613 -26.98 11.89 -37.24
CA GLU A 613 -25.86 10.98 -37.46
C GLU A 613 -26.09 9.64 -36.76
N ALA A 614 -25.85 8.53 -37.47
CA ALA A 614 -25.83 7.21 -36.87
C ALA A 614 -24.57 7.00 -36.00
N CYS A 615 -24.62 6.02 -35.09
CA CYS A 615 -23.44 5.62 -34.33
C CYS A 615 -22.29 5.15 -35.21
N ASP A 616 -21.06 5.51 -34.82
CA ASP A 616 -19.84 5.07 -35.48
C ASP A 616 -19.58 3.57 -35.27
N HIS A 617 -18.59 3.06 -36.00
CA HIS A 617 -18.08 1.71 -35.81
C HIS A 617 -17.71 1.42 -34.35
N PHE A 618 -18.12 0.24 -33.88
CA PHE A 618 -17.95 -0.24 -32.51
C PHE A 618 -18.69 0.55 -31.42
N MET A 619 -19.65 1.39 -31.77
CA MET A 619 -20.52 2.09 -30.81
C MET A 619 -21.98 1.67 -30.97
N PHE A 620 -22.73 1.69 -29.86
CA PHE A 620 -24.17 1.42 -29.85
C PHE A 620 -24.91 2.15 -28.71
N GLY A 621 -26.24 2.12 -28.74
CA GLY A 621 -27.10 2.62 -27.67
C GLY A 621 -27.47 4.10 -27.79
N GLU A 622 -28.12 4.64 -26.75
CA GLU A 622 -28.52 6.07 -26.68
C GLU A 622 -27.28 6.98 -26.75
N ASN A 623 -27.33 7.99 -27.63
CA ASN A 623 -26.19 8.87 -27.93
C ASN A 623 -24.89 8.12 -28.30
N CYS A 624 -24.97 6.84 -28.66
CA CYS A 624 -23.81 6.00 -28.98
C CYS A 624 -22.79 5.87 -27.84
N LEU A 625 -23.24 5.94 -26.59
CA LEU A 625 -22.36 5.96 -25.42
C LEU A 625 -21.79 4.58 -25.03
N SER A 626 -22.27 3.49 -25.63
CA SER A 626 -21.82 2.13 -25.29
C SER A 626 -20.87 1.57 -26.37
N SER A 627 -19.92 0.74 -25.96
CA SER A 627 -18.94 0.13 -26.87
C SER A 627 -19.26 -1.33 -27.20
N CYS A 628 -19.32 -1.66 -28.49
CA CYS A 628 -19.47 -3.03 -28.98
C CYS A 628 -18.37 -3.96 -28.48
N MET A 629 -17.14 -3.46 -28.32
CA MET A 629 -16.00 -4.27 -27.90
C MET A 629 -16.13 -4.82 -26.47
N GLN A 630 -16.99 -4.22 -25.65
CA GLN A 630 -17.27 -4.72 -24.30
C GLN A 630 -18.21 -5.94 -24.31
N LYS A 631 -19.01 -6.12 -25.37
CA LYS A 631 -20.01 -7.19 -25.46
C LYS A 631 -19.69 -8.23 -26.54
N CYS A 632 -18.99 -7.83 -27.59
CA CYS A 632 -18.82 -8.60 -28.82
C CYS A 632 -17.34 -8.60 -29.25
N PRO A 633 -16.84 -9.73 -29.78
CA PRO A 633 -15.48 -9.81 -30.35
C PRO A 633 -15.37 -9.10 -31.73
N SER A 634 -16.49 -8.63 -32.27
CA SER A 634 -16.58 -7.87 -33.52
C SER A 634 -17.56 -6.71 -33.34
N ASP A 635 -17.75 -5.92 -34.40
CA ASP A 635 -18.78 -4.88 -34.41
C ASP A 635 -20.17 -5.48 -34.11
N CYS A 636 -21.06 -4.63 -33.60
CA CYS A 636 -22.37 -5.01 -33.08
C CYS A 636 -23.48 -4.09 -33.61
N ASP A 637 -24.74 -4.49 -33.41
CA ASP A 637 -25.89 -3.66 -33.80
C ASP A 637 -25.87 -2.30 -33.09
N ARG A 638 -26.08 -1.21 -33.84
CA ARG A 638 -25.96 0.17 -33.33
C ARG A 638 -27.03 0.54 -32.31
N VAL A 639 -28.17 -0.16 -32.28
CA VAL A 639 -29.29 0.16 -31.41
C VAL A 639 -29.12 -0.52 -30.05
N ASP A 640 -28.95 -1.83 -30.03
CA ASP A 640 -28.99 -2.63 -28.79
C ASP A 640 -27.66 -3.30 -28.41
N GLY A 641 -26.68 -3.25 -29.31
CA GLY A 641 -25.36 -3.85 -29.12
C GLY A 641 -25.34 -5.36 -29.27
N THR A 642 -26.32 -5.96 -29.95
CA THR A 642 -26.36 -7.40 -30.21
C THR A 642 -25.25 -7.81 -31.17
N CYS A 643 -24.52 -8.87 -30.82
CA CYS A 643 -23.44 -9.38 -31.66
C CYS A 643 -24.02 -10.12 -32.87
N HIS A 644 -23.52 -9.79 -34.06
CA HIS A 644 -23.83 -10.59 -35.24
C HIS A 644 -23.32 -12.02 -35.02
N LYS A 645 -24.23 -12.98 -34.94
CA LYS A 645 -23.87 -14.40 -34.85
C LYS A 645 -23.16 -14.80 -36.13
N ASN A 646 -21.83 -14.93 -36.08
CA ASN A 646 -21.05 -15.45 -37.19
C ASN A 646 -21.59 -16.82 -37.61
N SER A 647 -22.13 -16.91 -38.82
CA SER A 647 -22.58 -18.16 -39.40
C SER A 647 -21.38 -19.06 -39.68
N ASN A 648 -21.27 -20.19 -38.97
CA ASN A 648 -20.78 -21.48 -39.47
C ASN A 648 -19.48 -21.56 -40.31
N VAL A 649 -18.47 -20.71 -40.11
CA VAL A 649 -17.16 -20.89 -40.76
C VAL A 649 -16.32 -21.97 -40.05
N TYR A 650 -16.51 -22.18 -38.74
CA TYR A 650 -15.69 -23.11 -37.95
C TYR A 650 -15.92 -24.60 -38.27
N TYR A 651 -17.15 -24.99 -38.64
CA TYR A 651 -17.47 -26.39 -38.99
C TYR A 651 -16.83 -26.85 -40.31
N TRP A 652 -16.63 -25.94 -41.27
CA TRP A 652 -15.96 -26.26 -42.53
C TRP A 652 -14.45 -26.50 -42.37
N PHE A 653 -13.78 -25.74 -41.50
CA PHE A 653 -12.35 -25.96 -41.21
C PHE A 653 -12.10 -27.28 -40.47
N LEU A 654 -12.99 -27.68 -39.55
CA LEU A 654 -12.92 -28.98 -38.89
C LEU A 654 -13.13 -30.16 -39.86
N LEU A 655 -14.04 -30.03 -40.84
CA LEU A 655 -14.25 -31.05 -41.87
C LEU A 655 -13.03 -31.22 -42.79
N ILE A 656 -12.36 -30.12 -43.16
CA ILE A 656 -11.17 -30.15 -44.04
C ILE A 656 -9.95 -30.76 -43.33
N LEU A 657 -9.81 -30.59 -42.01
CA LEU A 657 -8.68 -31.17 -41.27
C LEU A 657 -8.89 -32.63 -40.85
N VAL A 658 -10.11 -33.02 -40.45
CA VAL A 658 -10.34 -34.35 -39.87
C VAL A 658 -10.44 -35.44 -40.94
N VAL A 659 -11.00 -35.15 -42.12
CA VAL A 659 -11.21 -36.14 -43.18
C VAL A 659 -9.88 -36.67 -43.78
N PRO A 660 -8.86 -35.84 -44.08
CA PRO A 660 -7.56 -36.31 -44.58
C PRO A 660 -6.81 -37.14 -43.53
N ILE A 661 -6.86 -36.74 -42.26
CA ILE A 661 -6.19 -37.45 -41.16
C ILE A 661 -6.80 -38.85 -40.99
N ALA A 662 -8.13 -38.96 -41.02
CA ALA A 662 -8.85 -40.24 -40.98
C ALA A 662 -8.53 -41.13 -42.19
N ALA A 663 -8.43 -40.55 -43.39
CA ALA A 663 -8.05 -41.29 -44.60
C ALA A 663 -6.60 -41.80 -44.53
N ILE A 664 -5.66 -40.99 -44.04
CA ILE A 664 -4.25 -41.38 -43.87
C ILE A 664 -4.12 -42.48 -42.82
N THR A 665 -4.80 -42.35 -41.67
CA THR A 665 -4.79 -43.40 -40.63
C THR A 665 -5.40 -44.70 -41.14
N TYR A 666 -6.49 -44.64 -41.91
CA TYR A 666 -7.07 -45.83 -42.55
C TYR A 666 -6.10 -46.50 -43.54
N ILE A 667 -5.39 -45.72 -44.37
CA ILE A 667 -4.39 -46.24 -45.31
C ILE A 667 -3.22 -46.90 -44.58
N LEU A 668 -2.73 -46.28 -43.49
CA LEU A 668 -1.62 -46.81 -42.69
C LEU A 668 -2.01 -48.11 -41.97
N LEU A 669 -3.22 -48.20 -41.41
CA LEU A 669 -3.73 -49.42 -40.78
C LEU A 669 -3.92 -50.55 -41.81
N LYS A 670 -4.38 -50.23 -43.02
CA LYS A 670 -4.54 -51.21 -44.11
C LYS A 670 -3.20 -51.71 -44.65
N ARG A 671 -2.16 -50.87 -44.68
CA ARG A 671 -0.79 -51.29 -45.04
C ARG A 671 -0.22 -52.28 -44.02
N ARG A 672 -0.43 -52.02 -42.72
CA ARG A 672 0.08 -52.88 -41.63
C ARG A 672 -0.55 -54.27 -41.60
N SER A 673 -1.76 -54.41 -42.15
CA SER A 673 -2.44 -55.71 -42.30
C SER A 673 -1.86 -56.57 -43.43
N ARG A 674 -1.18 -56.00 -44.43
CA ARG A 674 -0.63 -56.76 -45.57
C ARG A 674 0.78 -57.29 -45.33
N GLU A 675 1.47 -56.81 -44.31
CA GLU A 675 2.86 -57.19 -44.00
C GLU A 675 2.97 -58.42 -43.09
N LYS A 676 1.84 -59.01 -42.67
CA LYS A 676 1.81 -60.18 -41.78
C LYS A 676 1.72 -61.54 -42.47
N ASP A 677 1.55 -61.58 -43.79
CA ASP A 677 1.31 -62.85 -44.50
C ASP A 677 2.51 -63.42 -45.27
N ASP A 678 3.64 -62.72 -45.34
CA ASP A 678 4.83 -63.25 -46.03
C ASP A 678 6.10 -63.09 -45.19
N SER A 679 6.49 -64.14 -44.46
CA SER A 679 7.88 -64.63 -44.53
C SER A 679 8.10 -65.96 -43.82
N PRO A 680 8.95 -66.86 -44.38
CA PRO A 680 9.07 -68.24 -43.98
C PRO A 680 10.26 -68.52 -43.04
N SER A 681 10.17 -69.69 -42.41
CA SER A 681 11.14 -70.39 -41.58
C SER A 681 12.56 -70.54 -42.16
N THR A 682 13.60 -70.35 -41.34
CA THR A 682 14.78 -71.24 -41.32
C THR A 682 15.54 -71.21 -39.98
N SER A 683 16.22 -72.34 -39.73
CA SER A 683 16.81 -72.94 -38.53
C SER A 683 18.09 -72.33 -37.93
N ALA A 684 18.19 -72.52 -36.60
CA ALA A 684 19.34 -72.93 -35.75
C ALA A 684 20.67 -72.11 -35.76
N THR A 685 21.15 -71.71 -34.57
CA THR A 685 22.07 -72.49 -33.71
C THR A 685 22.27 -71.77 -32.35
N SER A 686 22.64 -72.53 -31.32
CA SER A 686 22.61 -72.27 -29.87
C SER A 686 23.57 -71.20 -29.33
N SER A 687 23.16 -70.52 -28.25
CA SER A 687 23.83 -70.63 -26.93
C SER A 687 23.05 -69.91 -25.80
N LYS A 688 22.83 -70.68 -24.73
CA LYS A 688 22.48 -70.35 -23.33
C LYS A 688 23.11 -69.05 -22.82
N LEU A 689 22.67 -68.35 -21.76
CA LEU A 689 21.54 -68.37 -20.83
C LEU A 689 21.89 -67.22 -19.87
N ASN A 690 21.02 -66.22 -19.69
CA ASN A 690 20.75 -65.61 -18.38
C ASN A 690 19.62 -64.59 -18.47
N THR A 691 18.57 -64.92 -17.73
CA THR A 691 17.27 -64.29 -17.64
C THR A 691 17.20 -63.47 -16.35
N SER A 692 16.76 -62.22 -16.45
CA SER A 692 15.71 -61.68 -15.57
C SER A 692 15.03 -60.49 -16.25
N LYS A 693 14.03 -60.83 -17.07
CA LYS A 693 12.78 -60.07 -17.28
C LYS A 693 12.07 -59.93 -15.91
N THR A 694 11.09 -59.06 -15.62
CA THR A 694 10.05 -58.42 -16.44
C THR A 694 9.31 -57.45 -15.48
N SER A 695 9.07 -56.22 -15.90
CA SER A 695 7.76 -55.64 -16.26
C SER A 695 6.76 -55.41 -15.12
N VAL A 696 6.49 -54.11 -14.95
CA VAL A 696 5.29 -53.54 -14.33
C VAL A 696 4.10 -53.75 -15.26
N THR A 697 3.00 -54.27 -14.71
CA THR A 697 1.68 -54.32 -15.35
C THR A 697 0.74 -53.43 -14.54
N LEU A 698 0.09 -52.49 -15.20
CA LEU A 698 -1.04 -51.71 -14.68
C LEU A 698 -2.27 -52.62 -14.52
N ALA A 699 -2.98 -52.49 -13.40
CA ALA A 699 -4.41 -52.78 -13.35
C ALA A 699 -5.11 -51.89 -12.31
N THR A 700 -6.07 -51.13 -12.84
CA THR A 700 -7.03 -50.26 -12.18
C THR A 700 -8.09 -51.09 -11.45
N THR A 701 -8.42 -50.78 -10.19
CA THR A 701 -9.74 -51.10 -9.62
C THR A 701 -10.16 -50.06 -8.58
N ILE A 702 -11.35 -49.49 -8.80
CA ILE A 702 -12.13 -48.65 -7.90
C ILE A 702 -12.80 -49.55 -6.84
N MET A 703 -12.75 -49.20 -5.55
CA MET A 703 -13.83 -49.50 -4.60
C MET A 703 -13.80 -48.59 -3.37
N THR A 704 -14.94 -47.95 -3.15
CA THR A 704 -15.47 -47.31 -1.93
C THR A 704 -15.55 -48.27 -0.74
N LEU A 705 -15.31 -47.79 0.50
CA LEU A 705 -16.24 -47.78 1.65
C LEU A 705 -15.56 -47.58 3.03
N LYS A 706 -16.19 -46.72 3.85
CA LYS A 706 -16.47 -46.81 5.30
C LYS A 706 -15.35 -46.86 6.38
N THR A 707 -15.35 -45.78 7.17
CA THR A 707 -15.61 -45.70 8.64
C THR A 707 -15.29 -46.90 9.55
N ASN A 708 -14.44 -46.65 10.55
CA ASN A 708 -14.59 -46.86 12.01
C ASN A 708 -13.20 -46.67 12.67
N SER A 709 -12.99 -45.69 13.56
CA SER A 709 -13.26 -45.67 15.00
C SER A 709 -12.48 -46.72 15.83
N TYR A 710 -12.00 -46.26 17.01
CA TYR A 710 -11.30 -46.95 18.10
C TYR A 710 -9.77 -47.16 18.02
N PHE A 711 -8.99 -46.42 18.84
CA PHE A 711 -8.56 -46.93 20.16
C PHE A 711 -7.96 -45.83 21.07
N ASP A 712 -8.38 -45.90 22.33
CA ASP A 712 -7.83 -45.24 23.53
C ASP A 712 -6.36 -45.58 23.78
N SER A 713 -5.61 -44.64 24.38
CA SER A 713 -4.82 -44.97 25.58
C SER A 713 -4.47 -43.72 26.38
N THR A 714 -4.96 -43.76 27.61
CA THR A 714 -4.61 -42.96 28.78
C THR A 714 -3.15 -43.18 29.20
N VAL A 715 -2.45 -42.10 29.59
CA VAL A 715 -1.35 -42.18 30.56
C VAL A 715 -1.44 -41.00 31.52
N THR A 716 -1.43 -41.36 32.80
CA THR A 716 -1.52 -40.55 34.02
C THR A 716 -0.20 -39.87 34.42
N THR A 717 -0.35 -38.65 34.92
CA THR A 717 0.42 -37.93 35.98
C THR A 717 1.71 -38.52 36.55
N ASN A 718 2.77 -37.69 36.62
CA ASN A 718 3.46 -37.32 37.87
C ASN A 718 4.51 -36.20 37.65
N SER A 719 4.70 -35.41 38.73
CA SER A 719 5.58 -34.25 38.99
C SER A 719 5.21 -32.90 38.40
#